data_AF-A0A9D2R3D5-F1
#
_entry.id   AF-A0A9D2R3D5-F1
#
_cell.length_a   1.000
_cell.length_b   1.000
_cell.length_c   1.000
_cell.angle_alpha   90.00
_cell.angle_beta   90.00
_cell.angle_gamma   90.00
#
_symmetry.space_group_name_H-M   'P 1'
#
loop_
_entity.id
_entity.type
_entity.pdbx_description
1 polymer ?
#
loop_
_entity_poly.entity_id
_entity_poly.type
_entity_poly.pdbx_seq_one_letter_code
_entity_poly.pdbx_strand_id
1 'polypeptide(L)'
;DITVPADNDSAWAGLGIRTQTGMNWNQDGYTLRIYGSGKWELYRAGAVVNSGSVKKAADGAYHVSLAAQNSQITAFINGTTVCSYTDSSPMDAGRVKLSSSWTKTYFDNLEVKTIPGTIPYATSMSDGSDDSVQYDGNWMVSSASESGNSQAGSADRWYRTNSINTAANAAFTFEFPVEGTGFSIIGNNGSASVLDVYVDDMETPYASDVSTAASANRYASYTLSGLDNAKHTVKVVVKSGTLNIDALYTLGTQLEGDDSLLVSVQDDNLPEMLAMTADGKAEGLPEKVTVLTAGGETKEMEVTWDDSAVKDTEPFAQTSVTGTVKGGETVLGTELTVSVPVIVMPADLVYFANMSADPVSSDYTLIMDAASDTLRHTAENHDQAYSEELGFGYVGSAGQLRTTNADMFQSMRYMGGGETLTYQFDLEPGEYNVYVGMFDPSGWYGSHNGTRYADIAINDNVVQERYQYLNNVNDTLAYEKITVGEDGKLTVAVSPSVGTNQAIQVSFIAVAGQASEEPSEPVSKTLLERWLNEAKGYVEDGTVSGLVESVQKLFADAIAKGEAVMADENATRDEVIDAAADLMFAIHALGMKAADKTDLEMALELAGMIDLDKYVEAGQAEFLSAKEAAEAVMADGDAMQEETNAAWDALVEAMGALRLKADKSVLQDLMDQVSDTDLSGYTEESASVFRAALASANAILADVSLSEDDQAEVDEAKEALQAAYDGLVKTGGEDPENPGTEDPDDPSAEDPDDPSAEDPQDPVAGDGQSQGSAQEGKPSGNAQGSGSSGADRAVKTGDTAGAVPAAAGMMAVSLLGIAAVLAAKKRRG
;
A
#
# COMPACT_ATOMS: atom_id res chain seq x y z
N ASP A 1 0.49 9.16 6.42
CA ASP A 1 1.56 10.02 5.86
C ASP A 1 2.81 10.05 6.72
N ILE A 2 3.98 10.22 6.08
CA ILE A 2 5.29 10.26 6.73
C ILE A 2 6.11 11.43 6.19
N THR A 3 6.60 12.30 7.09
CA THR A 3 7.60 13.32 6.74
C THR A 3 8.96 13.00 7.36
N VAL A 4 9.96 12.81 6.51
CA VAL A 4 11.39 12.67 6.89
C VAL A 4 12.15 13.93 6.41
N PRO A 5 12.48 14.89 7.30
CA PRO A 5 13.01 16.20 6.94
C PRO A 5 14.47 16.25 6.49
N ALA A 6 15.22 15.16 6.65
CA ALA A 6 16.62 15.08 6.24
C ALA A 6 16.74 14.16 5.03
N ASP A 7 17.22 14.68 3.90
CA ASP A 7 17.25 13.97 2.61
C ASP A 7 18.42 12.98 2.50
N ASN A 8 18.56 12.05 3.45
CA ASN A 8 19.63 11.04 3.48
C ASN A 8 19.26 9.80 4.30
N ASP A 9 20.06 8.74 4.13
CA ASP A 9 19.84 7.42 4.73
C ASP A 9 20.05 7.35 6.26
N SER A 10 20.57 8.40 6.91
CA SER A 10 20.65 8.44 8.38
C SER A 10 19.30 8.74 9.06
N ALA A 11 18.33 9.23 8.28
CA ALA A 11 16.97 9.50 8.73
C ALA A 11 15.99 8.56 8.02
N TRP A 12 15.14 7.88 8.80
CA TRP A 12 14.16 6.93 8.27
C TRP A 12 12.92 6.83 9.16
N ALA A 13 11.85 6.30 8.56
CA ALA A 13 10.60 5.94 9.18
C ALA A 13 10.19 4.52 8.75
N GLY A 14 9.44 3.81 9.57
CA GLY A 14 8.97 2.46 9.25
C GLY A 14 7.54 2.23 9.72
N LEU A 15 6.70 1.76 8.80
CA LEU A 15 5.34 1.29 9.05
C LEU A 15 5.35 -0.25 9.10
N GLY A 16 5.06 -0.81 10.27
CA GLY A 16 5.02 -2.25 10.51
C GLY A 16 3.60 -2.76 10.75
N ILE A 17 3.29 -3.95 10.23
CA ILE A 17 2.04 -4.67 10.45
C ILE A 17 2.29 -6.11 10.91
N ARG A 18 1.29 -6.68 11.58
CA ARG A 18 1.35 -8.02 12.21
C ARG A 18 2.60 -8.23 13.09
N THR A 19 3.06 -7.15 13.75
CA THR A 19 4.25 -7.16 14.60
C THR A 19 3.96 -7.85 15.95
N GLN A 20 4.97 -8.53 16.47
CA GLN A 20 4.89 -9.41 17.65
C GLN A 20 5.99 -9.16 18.71
N THR A 21 6.76 -8.07 18.60
CA THR A 21 7.75 -7.62 19.62
C THR A 21 7.55 -6.19 20.10
N GLY A 22 8.05 -5.91 21.31
CA GLY A 22 7.96 -4.59 21.95
C GLY A 22 9.08 -3.59 21.61
N MET A 23 10.34 -4.02 21.56
CA MET A 23 11.48 -3.07 21.53
C MET A 23 12.20 -2.96 20.18
N ASN A 24 12.22 -4.03 19.37
CA ASN A 24 12.88 -4.00 18.06
C ASN A 24 11.87 -3.67 16.95
N TRP A 25 12.33 -2.92 15.95
CA TRP A 25 11.46 -2.42 14.88
C TRP A 25 11.32 -3.40 13.69
N ASN A 26 12.29 -4.29 13.46
CA ASN A 26 12.34 -5.16 12.28
C ASN A 26 12.30 -6.68 12.54
N GLN A 27 12.38 -7.16 13.79
CA GLN A 27 12.61 -8.58 14.12
C GLN A 27 11.34 -9.48 14.05
N ASP A 28 10.25 -8.97 13.47
CA ASP A 28 8.92 -9.54 13.57
C ASP A 28 7.94 -8.83 12.62
N GLY A 29 6.88 -9.53 12.23
CA GLY A 29 5.89 -9.04 11.26
C GLY A 29 6.54 -8.67 9.93
N TYR A 30 5.95 -7.65 9.30
CA TYR A 30 6.40 -7.03 8.07
C TYR A 30 6.56 -5.54 8.33
N THR A 31 7.67 -4.91 7.90
CA THR A 31 7.89 -3.48 8.11
C THR A 31 8.43 -2.81 6.86
N LEU A 32 7.67 -1.88 6.29
CA LEU A 32 8.10 -1.06 5.18
C LEU A 32 8.85 0.17 5.73
N ARG A 33 10.17 0.21 5.50
CA ARG A 33 11.05 1.32 5.87
C ARG A 33 11.23 2.26 4.68
N ILE A 34 11.03 3.55 4.90
CA ILE A 34 11.32 4.64 3.96
C ILE A 34 12.40 5.54 4.56
N TYR A 35 13.44 5.82 3.77
CA TYR A 35 14.53 6.73 4.11
C TYR A 35 14.25 8.13 3.58
N GLY A 36 14.87 9.15 4.19
CA GLY A 36 14.71 10.52 3.74
C GLY A 36 15.23 10.79 2.32
N SER A 37 16.17 9.99 1.83
CA SER A 37 16.68 9.98 0.46
C SER A 37 15.68 9.47 -0.59
N GLY A 38 14.62 8.78 -0.17
CA GLY A 38 13.69 8.09 -1.06
C GLY A 38 13.97 6.59 -1.24
N LYS A 39 15.13 6.09 -0.78
CA LYS A 39 15.36 4.64 -0.66
C LYS A 39 14.29 4.01 0.23
N TRP A 40 13.81 2.82 -0.10
CA TRP A 40 12.91 2.03 0.76
C TRP A 40 13.29 0.55 0.80
N GLU A 41 12.91 -0.12 1.88
CA GLU A 41 13.17 -1.54 2.14
C GLU A 41 11.96 -2.18 2.83
N LEU A 42 11.47 -3.30 2.31
CA LEU A 42 10.48 -4.14 2.98
C LEU A 42 11.20 -5.20 3.83
N TYR A 43 10.99 -5.14 5.14
CA TYR A 43 11.54 -6.08 6.10
C TYR A 43 10.59 -7.21 6.44
N ARG A 44 11.13 -8.42 6.55
CA ARG A 44 10.49 -9.60 7.14
C ARG A 44 11.42 -10.22 8.19
N ALA A 45 11.00 -10.19 9.46
CA ALA A 45 11.69 -10.84 10.58
C ALA A 45 13.20 -10.51 10.76
N GLY A 46 13.66 -9.39 10.21
CA GLY A 46 15.03 -8.89 10.28
C GLY A 46 15.77 -8.88 8.94
N ALA A 47 15.32 -9.67 7.97
CA ALA A 47 15.82 -9.66 6.59
C ALA A 47 15.10 -8.60 5.74
N VAL A 48 15.81 -8.02 4.77
CA VAL A 48 15.19 -7.27 3.66
C VAL A 48 14.71 -8.31 2.65
N VAL A 49 13.43 -8.28 2.30
CA VAL A 49 12.84 -9.17 1.27
C VAL A 49 12.56 -8.45 -0.05
N ASN A 50 12.55 -7.12 -0.04
CA ASN A 50 12.51 -6.30 -1.25
C ASN A 50 13.01 -4.87 -0.93
N SER A 51 13.47 -4.12 -1.93
CA SER A 51 13.94 -2.74 -1.76
C SER A 51 13.93 -1.98 -3.08
N GLY A 52 13.89 -0.65 -3.00
CA GLY A 52 13.96 0.21 -4.17
C GLY A 52 14.17 1.67 -3.79
N SER A 53 13.77 2.58 -4.69
CA SER A 53 13.73 4.02 -4.39
C SER A 53 12.53 4.70 -5.04
N VAL A 54 12.03 5.77 -4.40
CA VAL A 54 10.94 6.62 -4.87
C VAL A 54 11.23 8.08 -4.55
N LYS A 55 10.66 9.01 -5.31
CA LYS A 55 10.70 10.45 -4.97
C LYS A 55 9.64 10.77 -3.92
N LYS A 56 9.82 11.88 -3.20
CA LYS A 56 8.77 12.47 -2.35
C LYS A 56 7.58 12.90 -3.21
N ALA A 57 6.39 12.89 -2.62
CA ALA A 57 5.20 13.49 -3.22
C ALA A 57 5.34 15.02 -3.30
N ALA A 58 4.42 15.69 -4.00
CA ALA A 58 4.49 17.13 -4.25
C ALA A 58 4.40 17.99 -2.97
N ASP A 59 3.82 17.45 -1.90
CA ASP A 59 3.75 18.05 -0.56
C ASP A 59 5.07 17.93 0.26
N GLY A 60 6.04 17.15 -0.25
CA GLY A 60 7.31 16.86 0.43
C GLY A 60 7.28 15.65 1.38
N ALA A 61 6.18 14.90 1.43
CA ALA A 61 6.01 13.72 2.27
C ALA A 61 6.16 12.40 1.46
N TYR A 62 5.97 11.28 2.17
CA TYR A 62 5.73 9.96 1.61
C TYR A 62 4.39 9.42 2.12
N HIS A 63 3.48 9.05 1.22
CA HIS A 63 2.21 8.42 1.58
C HIS A 63 2.39 6.90 1.58
N VAL A 64 2.65 6.32 2.74
CA VAL A 64 3.07 4.90 2.87
C VAL A 64 1.92 4.06 3.41
N SER A 65 1.59 2.98 2.71
CA SER A 65 0.62 1.96 3.16
C SER A 65 1.21 0.55 3.04
N LEU A 66 0.75 -0.36 3.90
CA LEU A 66 1.17 -1.76 3.90
C LEU A 66 -0.05 -2.64 4.18
N ALA A 67 -0.37 -3.54 3.25
CA ALA A 67 -1.47 -4.49 3.34
C ALA A 67 -0.96 -5.90 3.60
N ALA A 68 -1.71 -6.71 4.35
CA ALA A 68 -1.41 -8.13 4.55
C ALA A 68 -2.68 -8.98 4.44
N GLN A 69 -2.77 -9.76 3.37
CA GLN A 69 -3.89 -10.59 2.97
C GLN A 69 -3.45 -12.06 3.02
N ASN A 70 -3.76 -12.75 4.11
CA ASN A 70 -3.21 -14.09 4.40
C ASN A 70 -1.66 -14.07 4.27
N SER A 71 -1.07 -14.80 3.32
CA SER A 71 0.37 -14.81 3.00
C SER A 71 0.86 -13.66 2.11
N GLN A 72 -0.04 -12.93 1.43
CA GLN A 72 0.33 -11.85 0.51
C GLN A 72 0.52 -10.54 1.26
N ILE A 73 1.67 -9.89 1.06
CA ILE A 73 2.04 -8.60 1.65
C ILE A 73 2.28 -7.60 0.52
N THR A 74 1.54 -6.50 0.51
CA THR A 74 1.63 -5.49 -0.57
C THR A 74 2.00 -4.13 0.00
N ALA A 75 3.08 -3.56 -0.53
CA ALA A 75 3.66 -2.29 -0.13
C ALA A 75 3.30 -1.19 -1.12
N PHE A 76 2.82 -0.05 -0.61
CA PHE A 76 2.46 1.11 -1.43
C PHE A 76 3.21 2.35 -0.94
N ILE A 77 3.72 3.15 -1.88
CA ILE A 77 4.26 4.48 -1.58
C ILE A 77 3.73 5.47 -2.62
N ASN A 78 3.19 6.59 -2.14
CA ASN A 78 2.57 7.65 -2.95
C ASN A 78 1.42 7.14 -3.85
N GLY A 79 0.67 6.15 -3.37
CA GLY A 79 -0.46 5.53 -4.10
C GLY A 79 -0.04 4.42 -5.09
N THR A 80 1.25 4.26 -5.39
CA THR A 80 1.75 3.21 -6.30
C THR A 80 2.18 1.97 -5.52
N THR A 81 1.82 0.79 -6.01
CA THR A 81 2.40 -0.49 -5.54
C THR A 81 3.89 -0.52 -5.83
N VAL A 82 4.72 -0.62 -4.78
CA VAL A 82 6.19 -0.69 -4.92
C VAL A 82 6.74 -2.11 -4.76
N CYS A 83 5.98 -3.02 -4.14
CA CYS A 83 6.32 -4.43 -4.00
C CYS A 83 5.09 -5.26 -3.64
N SER A 84 5.04 -6.50 -4.17
CA SER A 84 4.21 -7.58 -3.65
C SER A 84 5.11 -8.76 -3.26
N TYR A 85 4.99 -9.22 -2.00
CA TYR A 85 5.77 -10.29 -1.41
C TYR A 85 4.84 -11.38 -0.88
N THR A 86 5.12 -12.64 -1.21
CA THR A 86 4.36 -13.80 -0.72
C THR A 86 5.19 -14.53 0.34
N ASP A 87 4.69 -14.60 1.57
CA ASP A 87 5.35 -15.29 2.67
C ASP A 87 4.91 -16.76 2.73
N SER A 88 5.85 -17.69 2.56
CA SER A 88 5.62 -19.14 2.67
C SER A 88 5.41 -19.63 4.12
N SER A 89 5.64 -18.77 5.11
CA SER A 89 5.40 -19.04 6.53
C SER A 89 4.88 -17.77 7.22
N PRO A 90 3.64 -17.35 6.92
CA PRO A 90 3.14 -16.05 7.32
C PRO A 90 3.02 -15.89 8.83
N MET A 91 3.15 -14.64 9.28
CA MET A 91 2.61 -14.23 10.57
C MET A 91 1.20 -13.72 10.32
N ASP A 92 0.18 -14.39 10.85
CA ASP A 92 -1.23 -14.07 10.54
C ASP A 92 -1.84 -12.99 11.46
N ALA A 93 -1.23 -12.72 12.62
CA ALA A 93 -1.70 -11.70 13.56
C ALA A 93 -0.57 -10.97 14.27
N GLY A 94 -0.89 -9.78 14.79
CA GLY A 94 0.02 -8.94 15.56
C GLY A 94 -0.51 -7.49 15.64
N ARG A 95 0.39 -6.54 15.87
CA ARG A 95 0.09 -5.11 16.04
C ARG A 95 0.59 -4.28 14.87
N VAL A 96 -0.03 -3.13 14.64
CA VAL A 96 0.55 -2.04 13.85
C VAL A 96 1.65 -1.37 14.68
N LYS A 97 2.80 -1.07 14.08
CA LYS A 97 3.98 -0.50 14.73
C LYS A 97 4.48 0.68 13.90
N LEU A 98 4.67 1.83 14.54
CA LEU A 98 5.41 2.95 13.96
C LEU A 98 6.83 2.94 14.53
N SER A 99 7.82 3.21 13.68
CA SER A 99 9.25 3.17 14.04
C SER A 99 10.03 4.24 13.30
N SER A 100 11.11 4.75 13.89
CA SER A 100 11.96 5.76 13.25
C SER A 100 13.41 5.68 13.71
N SER A 101 14.28 6.36 12.98
CA SER A 101 15.58 6.82 13.50
C SER A 101 15.41 7.75 14.71
N TRP A 102 16.52 8.04 15.39
CA TRP A 102 16.60 9.08 16.43
C TRP A 102 16.57 10.52 15.89
N THR A 103 16.37 10.69 14.58
CA THR A 103 16.17 11.99 13.93
C THR A 103 14.71 12.42 14.03
N LYS A 104 14.39 13.66 13.65
CA LYS A 104 13.02 14.18 13.73
C LYS A 104 12.17 13.63 12.59
N THR A 105 11.34 12.63 12.86
CA THR A 105 10.35 12.08 11.93
C THR A 105 8.94 12.47 12.37
N TYR A 106 8.03 12.71 11.43
CA TYR A 106 6.61 12.93 11.71
C TYR A 106 5.75 11.88 11.03
N PHE A 107 4.73 11.42 11.74
CA PHE A 107 3.66 10.57 11.23
C PHE A 107 2.35 11.32 11.40
N ASP A 108 1.52 11.32 10.36
CA ASP A 108 0.17 11.88 10.40
C ASP A 108 -0.79 10.97 9.63
N ASN A 109 -2.10 11.14 9.81
CA ASN A 109 -3.15 10.38 9.13
C ASN A 109 -2.92 8.85 9.16
N LEU A 110 -2.63 8.28 10.33
CA LEU A 110 -2.58 6.82 10.48
C LEU A 110 -4.00 6.25 10.42
N GLU A 111 -4.29 5.53 9.36
CA GLU A 111 -5.51 4.75 9.19
C GLU A 111 -5.21 3.25 9.30
N VAL A 112 -6.13 2.48 9.90
CA VAL A 112 -6.05 1.03 9.97
C VAL A 112 -7.40 0.46 9.53
N LYS A 113 -7.42 -0.17 8.35
CA LYS A 113 -8.60 -0.78 7.74
C LYS A 113 -8.48 -2.31 7.75
N THR A 114 -9.59 -2.99 7.90
CA THR A 114 -9.71 -4.43 7.64
C THR A 114 -9.90 -4.68 6.14
N ILE A 115 -9.39 -5.80 5.63
CA ILE A 115 -9.44 -6.13 4.21
C ILE A 115 -10.50 -7.20 3.94
N PRO A 116 -11.50 -6.96 3.06
CA PRO A 116 -12.50 -7.95 2.66
C PRO A 116 -11.91 -9.27 2.19
N GLY A 117 -12.64 -10.37 2.39
CA GLY A 117 -12.23 -11.72 1.98
C GLY A 117 -11.11 -12.36 2.79
N THR A 118 -10.67 -11.74 3.89
CA THR A 118 -9.61 -12.28 4.76
C THR A 118 -10.08 -12.38 6.21
N ILE A 119 -9.41 -13.21 7.01
CA ILE A 119 -9.52 -13.13 8.48
C ILE A 119 -8.64 -11.95 8.92
N PRO A 120 -9.22 -10.84 9.42
CA PRO A 120 -8.48 -9.59 9.54
C PRO A 120 -7.52 -9.56 10.74
N TYR A 121 -7.84 -10.31 11.80
CA TYR A 121 -7.03 -10.42 13.01
C TYR A 121 -7.46 -11.62 13.88
N ALA A 122 -6.57 -12.04 14.77
CA ALA A 122 -6.93 -12.87 15.92
C ALA A 122 -7.78 -12.03 16.90
N THR A 123 -8.96 -12.51 17.28
CA THR A 123 -9.89 -11.84 18.22
C THR A 123 -9.41 -11.92 19.66
N SER A 124 -8.56 -12.90 20.00
CA SER A 124 -7.83 -12.94 21.27
C SER A 124 -6.45 -13.61 21.12
N MET A 125 -5.59 -13.35 22.09
CA MET A 125 -4.30 -14.01 22.32
C MET A 125 -4.30 -14.49 23.78
N SER A 126 -4.30 -15.79 24.01
CA SER A 126 -3.96 -16.40 25.31
C SER A 126 -2.47 -16.75 25.33
N ASP A 127 -1.79 -16.47 26.45
CA ASP A 127 -0.43 -16.95 26.71
C ASP A 127 -0.43 -18.47 26.94
N GLY A 128 0.67 -19.15 26.62
CA GLY A 128 0.82 -20.59 26.90
C GLY A 128 0.65 -20.96 28.38
N SER A 129 0.72 -20.02 29.32
CA SER A 129 0.50 -20.24 30.76
C SER A 129 -0.80 -19.65 31.31
N ASP A 130 -1.69 -19.14 30.45
CA ASP A 130 -2.96 -18.55 30.87
C ASP A 130 -3.90 -19.61 31.47
N ASP A 131 -4.72 -19.22 32.47
CA ASP A 131 -5.67 -20.11 33.16
C ASP A 131 -6.72 -20.73 32.22
N SER A 132 -6.94 -20.16 31.03
CA SER A 132 -7.77 -20.74 29.95
C SER A 132 -7.15 -21.97 29.27
N VAL A 133 -5.89 -22.29 29.56
CA VAL A 133 -5.13 -23.41 28.96
C VAL A 133 -4.81 -24.47 30.02
N GLN A 134 -5.46 -25.63 29.90
CA GLN A 134 -5.29 -26.75 30.83
C GLN A 134 -4.40 -27.83 30.22
N TYR A 135 -3.42 -28.30 30.99
CA TYR A 135 -2.43 -29.28 30.53
C TYR A 135 -2.61 -30.66 31.17
N ASP A 136 -2.54 -31.71 30.34
CA ASP A 136 -2.56 -33.12 30.76
C ASP A 136 -1.31 -33.85 30.24
N GLY A 137 -0.78 -34.76 31.05
CA GLY A 137 0.50 -35.43 30.80
C GLY A 137 1.72 -34.54 31.07
N ASN A 138 2.80 -34.75 30.31
CA ASN A 138 4.12 -34.17 30.60
C ASN A 138 4.31 -32.82 29.89
N TRP A 139 3.96 -31.74 30.59
CA TRP A 139 4.18 -30.35 30.16
C TRP A 139 5.08 -29.60 31.14
N MET A 140 5.91 -28.70 30.63
CA MET A 140 6.67 -27.72 31.41
C MET A 140 6.34 -26.31 30.93
N VAL A 141 5.89 -25.46 31.84
CA VAL A 141 5.85 -24.01 31.63
C VAL A 141 7.27 -23.47 31.83
N SER A 142 7.89 -22.98 30.76
CA SER A 142 9.25 -22.48 30.71
C SER A 142 9.33 -21.07 31.30
N SER A 143 9.74 -20.98 32.57
CA SER A 143 10.28 -19.75 33.15
C SER A 143 11.77 -19.55 32.80
N ALA A 144 12.25 -18.31 32.75
CA ALA A 144 13.67 -18.01 32.48
C ALA A 144 14.64 -18.64 33.51
N SER A 145 14.14 -18.94 34.71
CA SER A 145 14.86 -19.62 35.80
C SER A 145 14.96 -21.14 35.66
N GLU A 146 14.07 -21.79 34.90
CA GLU A 146 13.95 -23.26 34.88
C GLU A 146 14.42 -23.89 33.56
N SER A 147 14.20 -23.22 32.42
CA SER A 147 14.61 -23.73 31.11
C SER A 147 15.96 -23.21 30.62
N GLY A 148 16.55 -22.23 31.32
CA GLY A 148 17.71 -21.48 30.84
C GLY A 148 17.43 -20.54 29.66
N ASN A 149 16.17 -20.42 29.22
CA ASN A 149 15.75 -19.45 28.20
C ASN A 149 15.72 -18.04 28.80
N SER A 150 16.81 -17.30 28.67
CA SER A 150 16.98 -15.94 29.19
C SER A 150 16.01 -14.89 28.62
N GLN A 151 15.16 -15.24 27.66
CA GLN A 151 14.15 -14.35 27.09
C GLN A 151 12.69 -14.70 27.44
N ALA A 152 12.42 -15.81 28.14
CA ALA A 152 11.09 -16.07 28.68
C ALA A 152 10.72 -14.94 29.67
N GLY A 153 9.56 -14.31 29.52
CA GLY A 153 9.22 -13.13 30.32
C GLY A 153 10.01 -11.85 30.00
N SER A 154 10.68 -11.73 28.84
CA SER A 154 11.32 -10.46 28.42
C SER A 154 10.29 -9.43 27.93
N ALA A 155 10.55 -8.14 28.17
CA ALA A 155 9.82 -7.03 27.56
C ALA A 155 9.84 -7.08 26.02
N ASP A 156 10.91 -7.61 25.40
CA ASP A 156 10.98 -7.86 23.96
C ASP A 156 9.84 -8.73 23.44
N ARG A 157 9.41 -9.70 24.27
CA ARG A 157 8.39 -10.70 23.97
C ARG A 157 7.03 -10.36 24.61
N TRP A 158 6.89 -9.15 25.17
CA TRP A 158 5.75 -8.71 25.98
C TRP A 158 5.45 -9.63 27.18
N TYR A 159 6.50 -10.09 27.84
CA TYR A 159 6.42 -10.93 29.03
C TYR A 159 5.78 -12.33 28.84
N ARG A 160 5.59 -12.77 27.59
CA ARG A 160 5.07 -14.09 27.26
C ARG A 160 5.93 -15.24 27.78
N THR A 161 5.26 -16.36 28.06
CA THR A 161 5.87 -17.63 28.49
C THR A 161 5.83 -18.68 27.37
N ASN A 162 6.43 -19.84 27.61
CA ASN A 162 6.41 -20.97 26.67
C ASN A 162 5.94 -22.22 27.42
N SER A 163 4.96 -22.94 26.92
CA SER A 163 4.54 -24.25 27.43
C SER A 163 5.02 -25.36 26.49
N ILE A 164 5.84 -26.27 27.00
CA ILE A 164 6.57 -27.26 26.19
C ILE A 164 6.20 -28.68 26.62
N ASN A 165 5.82 -29.51 25.64
CA ASN A 165 5.70 -30.95 25.77
C ASN A 165 6.81 -31.68 25.01
N THR A 166 7.37 -32.72 25.60
CA THR A 166 8.40 -33.59 25.00
C THR A 166 8.01 -35.08 24.99
N ALA A 167 6.73 -35.39 25.18
CA ALA A 167 6.25 -36.77 25.35
C ALA A 167 4.89 -37.02 24.70
N ALA A 168 4.82 -38.09 23.91
CA ALA A 168 3.60 -38.56 23.26
C ALA A 168 2.44 -38.86 24.23
N ASN A 169 1.23 -38.63 23.75
CA ASN A 169 -0.07 -38.72 24.44
C ASN A 169 -0.30 -37.69 25.54
N ALA A 170 0.56 -36.67 25.68
CA ALA A 170 0.20 -35.47 26.43
C ALA A 170 -0.82 -34.64 25.64
N ALA A 171 -1.61 -33.84 26.34
CA ALA A 171 -2.64 -33.01 25.72
C ALA A 171 -2.71 -31.63 26.35
N PHE A 172 -3.26 -30.66 25.63
CA PHE A 172 -3.77 -29.43 26.22
C PHE A 172 -5.22 -29.21 25.82
N THR A 173 -5.97 -28.52 26.67
CA THR A 173 -7.34 -28.06 26.41
C THR A 173 -7.35 -26.54 26.50
N PHE A 174 -7.96 -25.88 25.52
CA PHE A 174 -8.06 -24.44 25.39
C PHE A 174 -9.52 -24.05 25.20
N GLU A 175 -10.08 -23.28 26.11
CA GLU A 175 -11.40 -22.66 25.94
C GLU A 175 -11.23 -21.30 25.26
N PHE A 176 -11.94 -21.06 24.16
CA PHE A 176 -11.86 -19.78 23.45
C PHE A 176 -12.33 -18.63 24.37
N PRO A 177 -11.49 -17.61 24.67
CA PRO A 177 -11.85 -16.52 25.57
C PRO A 177 -13.04 -15.70 25.05
N VAL A 178 -13.19 -15.63 23.74
CA VAL A 178 -14.21 -14.89 22.96
C VAL A 178 -14.80 -15.82 21.90
N GLU A 179 -15.86 -15.39 21.21
CA GLU A 179 -16.35 -16.12 20.02
C GLU A 179 -15.33 -16.02 18.88
N GLY A 180 -15.21 -17.08 18.08
CA GLY A 180 -14.35 -17.12 16.91
C GLY A 180 -14.49 -18.39 16.09
N THR A 181 -14.01 -18.36 14.86
CA THR A 181 -14.20 -19.40 13.82
C THR A 181 -13.02 -20.35 13.67
N GLY A 182 -12.14 -20.42 14.68
CA GLY A 182 -10.92 -21.22 14.64
C GLY A 182 -9.86 -20.79 15.66
N PHE A 183 -8.70 -21.45 15.62
CA PHE A 183 -7.55 -21.11 16.45
C PHE A 183 -6.21 -21.38 15.76
N SER A 184 -5.15 -20.71 16.22
CA SER A 184 -3.76 -20.99 15.84
C SER A 184 -2.89 -21.27 17.05
N ILE A 185 -2.04 -22.29 16.96
CA ILE A 185 -0.95 -22.56 17.89
C ILE A 185 0.26 -21.79 17.42
N ILE A 186 0.78 -20.89 18.26
CA ILE A 186 1.93 -20.05 17.97
C ILE A 186 3.12 -20.56 18.78
N GLY A 187 4.29 -20.75 18.15
CA GLY A 187 5.50 -21.12 18.88
C GLY A 187 6.61 -21.73 18.04
N ASN A 188 7.82 -21.77 18.59
CA ASN A 188 8.99 -22.35 17.92
C ASN A 188 8.94 -23.88 17.96
N ASN A 189 8.62 -24.53 16.83
CA ASN A 189 8.52 -25.97 16.70
C ASN A 189 9.45 -26.44 15.55
N GLY A 190 10.43 -27.28 15.87
CA GLY A 190 11.47 -27.70 14.92
C GLY A 190 11.00 -28.81 13.97
N SER A 191 10.97 -30.05 14.46
CA SER A 191 10.40 -31.19 13.73
C SER A 191 8.88 -31.18 13.83
N ALA A 192 8.19 -31.52 12.74
CA ALA A 192 6.74 -31.70 12.73
C ALA A 192 6.27 -32.65 13.85
N SER A 193 5.40 -32.15 14.71
CA SER A 193 4.69 -32.94 15.72
C SER A 193 3.36 -33.39 15.14
N VAL A 194 2.96 -34.62 15.43
CA VAL A 194 1.68 -35.18 14.98
C VAL A 194 0.65 -34.97 16.07
N LEU A 195 -0.53 -34.46 15.71
CA LEU A 195 -1.59 -34.05 16.62
C LEU A 195 -2.92 -34.74 16.27
N ASP A 196 -3.72 -35.07 17.28
CA ASP A 196 -5.17 -35.23 17.14
C ASP A 196 -5.85 -34.01 17.78
N VAL A 197 -6.75 -33.35 17.04
CA VAL A 197 -7.47 -32.15 17.45
C VAL A 197 -8.95 -32.48 17.60
N TYR A 198 -9.50 -32.24 18.78
CA TYR A 198 -10.90 -32.42 19.15
C TYR A 198 -11.51 -31.04 19.37
N VAL A 199 -12.72 -30.82 18.86
CA VAL A 199 -13.48 -29.59 19.04
C VAL A 199 -14.74 -29.92 19.83
N ASP A 200 -14.96 -29.21 20.93
CA ASP A 200 -16.02 -29.42 21.91
C ASP A 200 -16.09 -30.88 22.41
N ASP A 201 -17.27 -31.37 22.79
CA ASP A 201 -17.46 -32.71 23.37
C ASP A 201 -17.43 -33.87 22.33
N MET A 202 -16.71 -33.70 21.21
CA MET A 202 -16.61 -34.74 20.17
C MET A 202 -15.80 -35.96 20.64
N GLU A 203 -16.38 -37.17 20.57
CA GLU A 203 -15.68 -38.43 20.89
C GLU A 203 -14.59 -38.80 19.87
N THR A 204 -14.72 -38.34 18.63
CA THR A 204 -13.74 -38.52 17.55
C THR A 204 -13.03 -37.20 17.26
N PRO A 205 -11.72 -37.20 16.94
CA PRO A 205 -11.02 -35.97 16.57
C PRO A 205 -11.66 -35.33 15.34
N TYR A 206 -11.78 -34.00 15.36
CA TYR A 206 -12.16 -33.17 14.22
C TYR A 206 -11.11 -33.23 13.12
N ALA A 207 -9.83 -33.23 13.51
CA ALA A 207 -8.69 -33.46 12.63
C ALA A 207 -7.71 -34.45 13.31
N SER A 208 -7.28 -35.49 12.60
CA SER A 208 -6.49 -36.59 13.17
C SER A 208 -5.18 -36.79 12.41
N ASP A 209 -4.13 -37.16 13.16
CA ASP A 209 -2.75 -37.32 12.68
C ASP A 209 -2.24 -36.12 11.85
N VAL A 210 -2.70 -34.89 12.16
CA VAL A 210 -2.27 -33.67 11.49
C VAL A 210 -0.88 -33.24 11.97
N SER A 211 -0.05 -32.75 11.06
CA SER A 211 1.33 -32.37 11.36
C SER A 211 1.46 -30.86 11.57
N THR A 212 2.24 -30.43 12.57
CA THR A 212 2.64 -29.02 12.73
C THR A 212 3.68 -28.63 11.67
N ALA A 213 3.59 -27.40 11.16
CA ALA A 213 4.65 -26.79 10.37
C ALA A 213 5.91 -26.51 11.22
N ALA A 214 7.08 -26.67 10.60
CA ALA A 214 8.33 -26.16 11.16
C ALA A 214 8.23 -24.63 11.26
N SER A 215 8.47 -24.09 12.45
CA SER A 215 8.08 -22.72 12.78
C SER A 215 9.08 -22.10 13.77
N ALA A 216 9.48 -20.86 13.53
CA ALA A 216 10.30 -20.10 14.47
C ALA A 216 9.44 -19.50 15.60
N ASN A 217 10.06 -18.84 16.59
CA ASN A 217 9.32 -18.15 17.65
C ASN A 217 8.32 -17.16 17.03
N ARG A 218 7.07 -17.15 17.50
CA ARG A 218 5.96 -16.25 17.07
C ARG A 218 5.27 -16.61 15.74
N TYR A 219 5.60 -17.73 15.11
CA TYR A 219 4.95 -18.22 13.90
C TYR A 219 3.84 -19.22 14.26
N ALA A 220 2.82 -19.34 13.41
CA ALA A 220 1.83 -20.40 13.55
C ALA A 220 2.48 -21.76 13.22
N SER A 221 2.49 -22.67 14.18
CA SER A 221 2.91 -24.06 13.98
C SER A 221 1.74 -24.94 13.53
N TYR A 222 0.51 -24.54 13.84
CA TYR A 222 -0.72 -25.18 13.38
C TYR A 222 -1.88 -24.18 13.43
N THR A 223 -2.77 -24.23 12.45
CA THR A 223 -3.99 -23.41 12.40
C THR A 223 -5.17 -24.30 12.02
N LEU A 224 -6.28 -24.17 12.76
CA LEU A 224 -7.58 -24.71 12.41
C LEU A 224 -8.55 -23.54 12.20
N SER A 225 -9.23 -23.50 11.07
CA SER A 225 -10.23 -22.48 10.73
C SER A 225 -11.48 -23.14 10.13
N GLY A 226 -12.55 -22.37 9.95
CA GLY A 226 -13.82 -22.86 9.41
C GLY A 226 -14.72 -23.54 10.45
N LEU A 227 -14.52 -23.26 11.75
CA LEU A 227 -15.51 -23.54 12.77
C LEU A 227 -16.64 -22.50 12.70
N ASP A 228 -17.82 -22.83 13.22
CA ASP A 228 -18.89 -21.86 13.46
C ASP A 228 -18.38 -20.69 14.32
N ASN A 229 -18.94 -19.48 14.18
CA ASN A 229 -18.53 -18.35 15.01
C ASN A 229 -19.12 -18.48 16.43
N ALA A 230 -18.42 -19.21 17.30
CA ALA A 230 -18.86 -19.49 18.66
C ALA A 230 -17.69 -19.57 19.64
N LYS A 231 -17.99 -19.76 20.93
CA LYS A 231 -17.00 -20.21 21.91
C LYS A 231 -16.84 -21.72 21.80
N HIS A 232 -15.65 -22.18 21.46
CA HIS A 232 -15.30 -23.60 21.41
C HIS A 232 -14.35 -24.00 22.55
N THR A 233 -14.41 -25.27 22.93
CA THR A 233 -13.41 -25.93 23.78
C THR A 233 -12.59 -26.86 22.91
N VAL A 234 -11.34 -26.50 22.62
CA VAL A 234 -10.46 -27.33 21.79
C VAL A 234 -9.53 -28.16 22.66
N LYS A 235 -9.48 -29.47 22.42
CA LYS A 235 -8.47 -30.36 23.03
C LYS A 235 -7.52 -30.88 21.95
N VAL A 236 -6.23 -30.67 22.15
CA VAL A 236 -5.16 -31.13 21.25
C VAL A 236 -4.33 -32.20 21.96
N VAL A 237 -4.16 -33.37 21.34
CA VAL A 237 -3.36 -34.49 21.85
C VAL A 237 -2.11 -34.64 20.98
N VAL A 238 -0.92 -34.57 21.58
CA VAL A 238 0.36 -34.74 20.89
C VAL A 238 0.63 -36.24 20.70
N LYS A 239 0.45 -36.76 19.50
CA LYS A 239 0.67 -38.18 19.16
C LYS A 239 2.15 -38.52 19.08
N SER A 240 2.97 -37.61 18.55
CA SER A 240 4.43 -37.72 18.51
C SER A 240 5.08 -36.34 18.32
N GLY A 241 6.38 -36.24 18.60
CA GLY A 241 7.16 -35.01 18.43
C GLY A 241 7.38 -34.23 19.74
N THR A 242 7.45 -32.92 19.63
CA THR A 242 7.68 -31.96 20.71
C THR A 242 6.93 -30.69 20.36
N LEU A 243 5.90 -30.36 21.14
CA LEU A 243 5.04 -29.20 20.92
C LEU A 243 5.40 -28.08 21.90
N ASN A 244 5.63 -26.89 21.38
CA ASN A 244 5.98 -25.67 22.11
C ASN A 244 4.96 -24.57 21.78
N ILE A 245 4.28 -24.08 22.80
CA ILE A 245 3.22 -23.08 22.73
C ILE A 245 3.73 -21.80 23.39
N ASP A 246 3.96 -20.77 22.59
CA ASP A 246 4.21 -19.38 22.99
C ASP A 246 2.86 -18.68 23.25
N ALA A 247 1.92 -18.81 22.31
CA ALA A 247 0.56 -18.29 22.44
C ALA A 247 -0.47 -19.16 21.71
N LEU A 248 -1.74 -18.96 22.06
CA LEU A 248 -2.91 -19.48 21.34
C LEU A 248 -3.75 -18.30 20.87
N TYR A 249 -4.04 -18.25 19.57
CA TYR A 249 -4.86 -17.21 18.96
C TYR A 249 -6.25 -17.75 18.68
N THR A 250 -7.30 -17.02 19.08
CA THR A 250 -8.66 -17.26 18.57
C THR A 250 -8.82 -16.48 17.27
N LEU A 251 -9.30 -17.11 16.21
CA LEU A 251 -9.46 -16.47 14.90
C LEU A 251 -10.83 -15.78 14.80
N GLY A 252 -10.85 -14.57 14.25
CA GLY A 252 -12.08 -13.90 13.87
C GLY A 252 -12.70 -14.48 12.60
N THR A 253 -13.95 -14.11 12.36
CA THR A 253 -14.67 -14.43 11.11
C THR A 253 -13.94 -13.83 9.91
N GLN A 254 -13.87 -14.59 8.80
CA GLN A 254 -13.47 -14.05 7.51
C GLN A 254 -14.50 -13.00 7.07
N LEU A 255 -14.02 -11.82 6.68
CA LEU A 255 -14.92 -10.76 6.23
C LEU A 255 -15.49 -11.09 4.85
N GLU A 256 -16.79 -10.84 4.65
CA GLU A 256 -17.39 -10.90 3.31
C GLU A 256 -16.66 -9.94 2.35
N GLY A 257 -16.53 -10.35 1.10
CA GLY A 257 -15.95 -9.57 0.02
C GLY A 257 -16.59 -9.95 -1.31
N ASP A 258 -16.39 -9.12 -2.33
CA ASP A 258 -16.94 -9.38 -3.66
C ASP A 258 -16.18 -10.53 -4.34
N ASP A 259 -16.88 -11.62 -4.69
CA ASP A 259 -16.35 -12.83 -5.33
C ASP A 259 -15.58 -12.56 -6.65
N SER A 260 -15.75 -11.38 -7.25
CA SER A 260 -15.00 -10.94 -8.44
C SER A 260 -13.61 -10.37 -8.12
N LEU A 261 -13.38 -9.92 -6.88
CA LEU A 261 -12.12 -9.32 -6.44
C LEU A 261 -11.11 -10.38 -5.99
N LEU A 262 -9.84 -10.11 -6.25
CA LEU A 262 -8.71 -10.99 -5.94
C LEU A 262 -8.06 -10.64 -4.59
N VAL A 263 -7.52 -11.67 -3.92
CA VAL A 263 -6.89 -11.56 -2.59
C VAL A 263 -5.40 -11.88 -2.64
N SER A 264 -5.04 -13.04 -3.17
CA SER A 264 -3.65 -13.53 -3.13
C SER A 264 -3.43 -14.62 -4.17
N VAL A 265 -2.21 -14.75 -4.69
CA VAL A 265 -1.81 -15.97 -5.41
C VAL A 265 -1.58 -17.10 -4.40
N GLN A 266 -2.14 -18.28 -4.69
CA GLN A 266 -2.06 -19.50 -3.87
C GLN A 266 -1.69 -20.67 -4.78
N ASP A 267 -0.52 -20.59 -5.41
CA ASP A 267 -0.05 -21.61 -6.34
C ASP A 267 1.24 -22.26 -5.82
N ASP A 268 1.10 -23.51 -5.36
CA ASP A 268 2.20 -24.33 -4.83
C ASP A 268 3.22 -24.75 -5.90
N ASN A 269 2.97 -24.48 -7.18
CA ASN A 269 3.88 -24.80 -8.28
C ASN A 269 4.84 -23.65 -8.64
N LEU A 270 4.77 -22.50 -7.95
CA LEU A 270 5.72 -21.41 -8.14
C LEU A 270 7.11 -21.82 -7.58
N PRO A 271 8.20 -21.62 -8.35
CA PRO A 271 9.54 -21.90 -7.85
C PRO A 271 9.92 -20.93 -6.73
N GLU A 272 10.58 -21.42 -5.67
CA GLU A 272 11.04 -20.59 -4.55
C GLU A 272 12.08 -19.53 -5.00
N MET A 273 12.87 -19.86 -6.03
CA MET A 273 13.87 -19.00 -6.66
C MET A 273 14.20 -19.53 -8.06
N LEU A 274 14.66 -18.65 -8.96
CA LEU A 274 15.27 -18.99 -10.25
C LEU A 274 16.74 -18.54 -10.31
N ALA A 275 17.53 -19.16 -11.19
CA ALA A 275 18.83 -18.64 -11.64
C ALA A 275 18.80 -18.49 -13.15
N MET A 276 19.25 -17.33 -13.67
CA MET A 276 19.22 -17.01 -15.11
C MET A 276 20.25 -15.94 -15.47
N THR A 277 20.63 -15.86 -16.74
CA THR A 277 21.51 -14.80 -17.26
C THR A 277 20.74 -13.48 -17.45
N ALA A 278 21.47 -12.35 -17.52
CA ALA A 278 20.87 -11.03 -17.76
C ALA A 278 20.03 -10.98 -19.06
N ASP A 279 20.50 -11.62 -20.14
CA ASP A 279 19.78 -11.74 -21.42
C ASP A 279 18.84 -12.96 -21.49
N GLY A 280 18.82 -13.78 -20.43
CA GLY A 280 17.97 -14.97 -20.34
C GLY A 280 16.49 -14.62 -20.21
N LYS A 281 15.62 -15.54 -20.62
CA LYS A 281 14.18 -15.44 -20.35
C LYS A 281 13.82 -16.28 -19.14
N ALA A 282 12.82 -15.85 -18.38
CA ALA A 282 12.39 -16.57 -17.20
C ALA A 282 11.63 -17.86 -17.57
N GLU A 283 12.38 -18.96 -17.72
CA GLU A 283 11.83 -20.29 -18.01
C GLU A 283 11.31 -20.98 -16.74
N GLY A 284 10.47 -22.01 -16.89
CA GLY A 284 9.87 -22.76 -15.78
C GLY A 284 8.72 -22.07 -15.05
N LEU A 285 8.41 -20.80 -15.38
CA LEU A 285 7.26 -20.08 -14.82
C LEU A 285 5.93 -20.49 -15.49
N PRO A 286 4.83 -20.62 -14.74
CA PRO A 286 3.57 -21.12 -15.28
C PRO A 286 2.80 -20.04 -16.05
N GLU A 287 2.04 -20.43 -17.09
CA GLU A 287 1.16 -19.52 -17.86
C GLU A 287 -0.09 -19.07 -17.09
N LYS A 288 -0.43 -19.81 -16.04
CA LYS A 288 -1.55 -19.53 -15.14
C LYS A 288 -1.13 -19.72 -13.69
N VAL A 289 -1.79 -19.02 -12.79
CA VAL A 289 -1.66 -19.23 -11.35
C VAL A 289 -3.02 -19.43 -10.72
N THR A 290 -3.05 -20.24 -9.67
CA THR A 290 -4.18 -20.38 -8.75
C THR A 290 -4.26 -19.13 -7.88
N VAL A 291 -5.41 -18.46 -7.88
CA VAL A 291 -5.66 -17.26 -7.08
C VAL A 291 -6.84 -17.47 -6.13
N LEU A 292 -6.76 -16.86 -4.95
CA LEU A 292 -7.87 -16.75 -4.00
C LEU A 292 -8.69 -15.50 -4.32
N THR A 293 -10.01 -15.64 -4.41
CA THR A 293 -10.98 -14.54 -4.51
C THR A 293 -11.46 -14.08 -3.14
N ALA A 294 -12.04 -12.89 -3.04
CA ALA A 294 -12.54 -12.36 -1.77
C ALA A 294 -13.77 -13.14 -1.24
N GLY A 295 -14.47 -13.89 -2.08
CA GLY A 295 -15.48 -14.88 -1.68
C GLY A 295 -14.92 -16.17 -1.05
N GLY A 296 -13.59 -16.35 -1.02
CA GLY A 296 -12.93 -17.55 -0.51
C GLY A 296 -12.82 -18.69 -1.53
N GLU A 297 -13.30 -18.53 -2.77
CA GLU A 297 -13.09 -19.51 -3.84
C GLU A 297 -11.67 -19.37 -4.45
N THR A 298 -11.07 -20.49 -4.86
CA THR A 298 -9.85 -20.50 -5.68
C THR A 298 -10.16 -20.69 -7.17
N LYS A 299 -9.44 -19.98 -8.04
CA LYS A 299 -9.63 -19.98 -9.51
C LYS A 299 -8.28 -19.96 -10.22
N GLU A 300 -8.15 -20.64 -11.37
CA GLU A 300 -6.98 -20.50 -12.23
C GLU A 300 -7.12 -19.26 -13.12
N MET A 301 -6.12 -18.37 -13.11
CA MET A 301 -6.11 -17.16 -13.95
C MET A 301 -4.80 -17.03 -14.73
N GLU A 302 -4.87 -16.47 -15.95
CA GLU A 302 -3.67 -16.20 -16.75
C GLU A 302 -2.75 -15.20 -16.04
N VAL A 303 -1.46 -15.48 -15.98
CA VAL A 303 -0.43 -14.56 -15.51
C VAL A 303 0.41 -14.08 -16.69
N THR A 304 1.00 -12.90 -16.60
CA THR A 304 2.06 -12.48 -17.52
C THR A 304 3.28 -12.03 -16.74
N TRP A 305 4.42 -12.63 -17.06
CA TRP A 305 5.70 -12.38 -16.40
C TRP A 305 6.46 -11.22 -17.06
N ASP A 306 7.18 -10.47 -16.24
CA ASP A 306 8.07 -9.39 -16.61
C ASP A 306 9.43 -9.63 -15.94
N ASP A 307 10.44 -9.86 -16.77
CA ASP A 307 11.84 -10.14 -16.41
C ASP A 307 12.76 -8.94 -16.66
N SER A 308 12.21 -7.75 -16.98
CA SER A 308 13.01 -6.55 -17.28
C SER A 308 14.03 -6.19 -16.19
N ALA A 309 13.66 -6.34 -14.91
CA ALA A 309 14.54 -6.10 -13.76
C ALA A 309 15.78 -7.02 -13.69
N VAL A 310 15.81 -8.13 -14.44
CA VAL A 310 16.95 -9.05 -14.53
C VAL A 310 18.08 -8.45 -15.36
N LYS A 311 17.76 -7.66 -16.39
CA LYS A 311 18.72 -7.08 -17.34
C LYS A 311 19.63 -6.02 -16.71
N ASP A 312 19.07 -5.23 -15.80
CA ASP A 312 19.76 -4.16 -15.08
C ASP A 312 20.41 -4.63 -13.77
N THR A 313 20.48 -5.95 -13.52
CA THR A 313 21.01 -6.54 -12.28
C THR A 313 22.36 -7.21 -12.49
N GLU A 314 23.34 -6.84 -11.65
CA GLU A 314 24.71 -7.35 -11.69
C GLU A 314 24.83 -8.86 -11.45
N PRO A 315 25.84 -9.55 -12.01
CA PRO A 315 26.09 -10.97 -11.75
C PRO A 315 26.23 -11.31 -10.26
N PHE A 316 25.60 -12.42 -9.86
CA PHE A 316 25.42 -12.94 -8.50
C PHE A 316 24.60 -12.06 -7.54
N ALA A 317 24.04 -10.94 -8.00
CA ALA A 317 23.02 -10.20 -7.25
C ALA A 317 21.63 -10.84 -7.38
N GLN A 318 20.73 -10.45 -6.48
CA GLN A 318 19.34 -10.90 -6.46
C GLN A 318 18.37 -9.81 -6.90
N THR A 319 17.35 -10.22 -7.66
CA THR A 319 16.22 -9.42 -8.13
C THR A 319 14.96 -10.30 -8.15
N SER A 320 13.90 -9.91 -8.88
CA SER A 320 12.70 -10.75 -9.04
C SER A 320 12.03 -10.56 -10.39
N VAL A 321 11.50 -11.65 -10.95
CA VAL A 321 10.57 -11.64 -12.08
C VAL A 321 9.15 -11.42 -11.54
N THR A 322 8.40 -10.49 -12.12
CA THR A 322 7.08 -10.09 -11.62
C THR A 322 5.97 -10.63 -12.52
N GLY A 323 5.04 -11.40 -11.96
CA GLY A 323 3.87 -11.95 -12.64
C GLY A 323 2.62 -11.13 -12.33
N THR A 324 1.99 -10.57 -13.36
CA THR A 324 0.71 -9.84 -13.23
C THR A 324 -0.46 -10.73 -13.65
N VAL A 325 -1.43 -10.93 -12.77
CA VAL A 325 -2.63 -11.75 -13.05
C VAL A 325 -3.61 -10.93 -13.91
N LYS A 326 -4.00 -11.46 -15.07
CA LYS A 326 -4.84 -10.74 -16.03
C LYS A 326 -6.30 -10.68 -15.61
N GLY A 327 -6.88 -9.48 -15.66
CA GLY A 327 -8.33 -9.30 -15.70
C GLY A 327 -9.06 -9.53 -14.37
N GLY A 328 -8.37 -9.37 -13.25
CA GLY A 328 -8.97 -9.31 -11.92
C GLY A 328 -8.35 -8.18 -11.10
N GLU A 329 -9.21 -7.40 -10.46
CA GLU A 329 -8.82 -6.32 -9.56
C GLU A 329 -8.72 -6.87 -8.13
N THR A 330 -7.74 -6.42 -7.35
CA THR A 330 -7.66 -6.75 -5.93
C THR A 330 -8.67 -5.94 -5.12
N VAL A 331 -8.99 -6.41 -3.92
CA VAL A 331 -9.72 -5.64 -2.89
C VAL A 331 -9.04 -4.31 -2.47
N LEU A 332 -7.88 -3.97 -3.04
CA LEU A 332 -7.15 -2.72 -2.85
C LEU A 332 -7.21 -1.77 -4.06
N GLY A 333 -7.92 -2.14 -5.13
CA GLY A 333 -8.07 -1.32 -6.34
C GLY A 333 -6.89 -1.40 -7.32
N THR A 334 -6.07 -2.46 -7.25
CA THR A 334 -4.91 -2.67 -8.13
C THR A 334 -4.91 -4.06 -8.76
N GLU A 335 -4.15 -4.27 -9.83
CA GLU A 335 -3.89 -5.62 -10.35
C GLU A 335 -3.22 -6.51 -9.28
N LEU A 336 -3.50 -7.82 -9.30
CA LEU A 336 -2.82 -8.79 -8.43
C LEU A 336 -1.48 -9.18 -9.05
N THR A 337 -0.39 -8.93 -8.32
CA THR A 337 0.98 -9.27 -8.73
C THR A 337 1.63 -10.26 -7.77
N VAL A 338 2.38 -11.22 -8.32
CA VAL A 338 3.26 -12.16 -7.60
C VAL A 338 4.70 -11.98 -8.06
N SER A 339 5.67 -12.20 -7.18
CA SER A 339 7.10 -12.02 -7.47
C SER A 339 7.85 -13.32 -7.23
N VAL A 340 8.67 -13.74 -8.18
CA VAL A 340 9.58 -14.90 -8.04
C VAL A 340 11.01 -14.38 -7.90
N PRO A 341 11.73 -14.68 -6.80
CA PRO A 341 13.13 -14.28 -6.63
C PRO A 341 14.03 -14.87 -7.71
N VAL A 342 15.04 -14.10 -8.14
CA VAL A 342 16.02 -14.49 -9.15
C VAL A 342 17.41 -14.17 -8.67
N ILE A 343 18.35 -15.11 -8.81
CA ILE A 343 19.78 -14.80 -8.85
C ILE A 343 20.20 -14.65 -10.30
N VAL A 344 20.82 -13.51 -10.62
CA VAL A 344 21.40 -13.29 -11.95
C VAL A 344 22.77 -13.95 -12.00
N MET A 345 23.04 -14.77 -13.02
CA MET A 345 24.34 -15.40 -13.23
C MET A 345 25.02 -14.82 -14.48
N PRO A 346 26.36 -14.80 -14.55
CA PRO A 346 27.04 -14.38 -15.77
C PRO A 346 26.78 -15.40 -16.90
N ALA A 347 26.68 -14.91 -18.14
CA ALA A 347 26.68 -15.78 -19.32
C ALA A 347 28.01 -16.54 -19.44
N ASP A 348 27.99 -17.73 -20.04
CA ASP A 348 29.17 -18.60 -20.21
C ASP A 348 29.95 -18.89 -18.90
N LEU A 349 29.24 -19.19 -17.80
CA LEU A 349 29.86 -19.59 -16.53
C LEU A 349 30.62 -20.93 -16.69
N VAL A 350 31.96 -20.90 -16.60
CA VAL A 350 32.85 -22.04 -16.88
C VAL A 350 33.25 -22.79 -15.61
N TYR A 351 33.51 -22.05 -14.53
CA TYR A 351 33.83 -22.58 -13.20
C TYR A 351 33.13 -21.76 -12.12
N PHE A 352 32.66 -22.42 -11.07
CA PHE A 352 32.07 -21.79 -9.89
C PHE A 352 32.52 -22.51 -8.62
N ALA A 353 33.66 -22.11 -8.07
CA ALA A 353 34.18 -22.65 -6.82
C ALA A 353 33.47 -22.02 -5.62
N ASN A 354 32.50 -22.72 -5.01
CA ASN A 354 31.85 -22.28 -3.78
C ASN A 354 32.45 -22.99 -2.55
N MET A 355 33.04 -22.21 -1.64
CA MET A 355 33.80 -22.73 -0.50
C MET A 355 32.88 -23.15 0.66
N SER A 356 32.01 -24.13 0.41
CA SER A 356 31.11 -24.72 1.40
C SER A 356 31.68 -25.97 2.07
N ALA A 357 31.06 -26.37 3.18
CA ALA A 357 31.04 -27.76 3.61
C ALA A 357 29.76 -28.44 3.09
N ASP A 358 29.74 -29.77 3.03
CA ASP A 358 28.54 -30.53 2.70
C ASP A 358 27.45 -30.40 3.79
N PRO A 359 26.16 -30.31 3.41
CA PRO A 359 25.66 -30.10 2.05
C PRO A 359 25.79 -28.63 1.63
N VAL A 360 26.01 -28.38 0.33
CA VAL A 360 25.99 -27.05 -0.27
C VAL A 360 24.63 -26.34 -0.09
N SER A 361 24.59 -25.03 -0.35
CA SER A 361 23.38 -24.22 -0.30
C SER A 361 22.49 -24.43 -1.55
N SER A 362 21.20 -24.12 -1.42
CA SER A 362 20.21 -24.32 -2.50
C SER A 362 20.42 -23.36 -3.68
N ASP A 363 20.80 -22.11 -3.40
CA ASP A 363 21.13 -21.11 -4.40
C ASP A 363 22.34 -21.49 -5.27
N TYR A 364 23.40 -22.05 -4.66
CA TYR A 364 24.54 -22.59 -5.40
C TYR A 364 24.11 -23.74 -6.32
N THR A 365 23.32 -24.70 -5.82
CA THR A 365 22.80 -25.81 -6.63
C THR A 365 21.99 -25.30 -7.82
N LEU A 366 21.11 -24.31 -7.60
CA LEU A 366 20.26 -23.71 -8.63
C LEU A 366 21.08 -23.04 -9.76
N ILE A 367 22.16 -22.33 -9.42
CA ILE A 367 23.08 -21.74 -10.41
C ILE A 367 23.85 -22.83 -11.16
N MET A 368 24.31 -23.87 -10.48
CA MET A 368 25.03 -25.00 -11.10
C MET A 368 24.14 -25.78 -12.08
N ASP A 369 22.86 -25.95 -11.77
CA ASP A 369 21.88 -26.57 -12.66
C ASP A 369 21.56 -25.65 -13.86
N ALA A 370 21.36 -24.34 -13.63
CA ALA A 370 21.07 -23.39 -14.70
C ALA A 370 22.24 -23.17 -15.67
N ALA A 371 23.49 -23.25 -15.20
CA ALA A 371 24.71 -23.12 -16.01
C ALA A 371 25.31 -24.48 -16.46
N SER A 372 24.56 -25.58 -16.36
CA SER A 372 25.09 -26.94 -16.57
C SER A 372 25.65 -27.19 -17.97
N ASP A 373 25.21 -26.44 -18.98
CA ASP A 373 25.68 -26.54 -20.37
C ASP A 373 27.09 -25.94 -20.59
N THR A 374 27.54 -25.01 -19.72
CA THR A 374 28.81 -24.28 -19.86
C THR A 374 29.85 -24.65 -18.81
N LEU A 375 29.40 -25.16 -17.66
CA LEU A 375 30.26 -25.54 -16.53
C LEU A 375 31.17 -26.75 -16.85
N ARG A 376 32.43 -26.66 -16.42
CA ARG A 376 33.43 -27.74 -16.52
C ARG A 376 33.41 -28.73 -15.36
N HIS A 377 32.53 -28.55 -14.38
CA HIS A 377 32.42 -29.39 -13.19
C HIS A 377 30.98 -29.46 -12.66
N THR A 378 30.71 -30.43 -11.77
CA THR A 378 29.40 -30.63 -11.14
C THR A 378 29.32 -29.99 -9.76
N ALA A 379 28.10 -29.81 -9.24
CA ALA A 379 27.87 -29.28 -7.89
C ALA A 379 28.51 -30.13 -6.77
N GLU A 380 28.70 -31.44 -6.96
CA GLU A 380 29.44 -32.32 -6.03
C GLU A 380 30.92 -31.93 -5.88
N ASN A 381 31.49 -31.29 -6.91
CA ASN A 381 32.85 -30.78 -6.93
C ASN A 381 32.78 -29.25 -6.79
N HIS A 382 32.32 -28.76 -5.65
CA HIS A 382 32.18 -27.32 -5.39
C HIS A 382 33.46 -26.67 -4.85
N ASP A 383 34.28 -27.42 -4.10
CA ASP A 383 35.53 -26.94 -3.52
C ASP A 383 36.48 -28.10 -3.17
N GLN A 384 37.71 -28.03 -3.69
CA GLN A 384 38.74 -29.04 -3.47
C GLN A 384 40.15 -28.46 -3.63
N ALA A 385 41.15 -29.22 -3.18
CA ALA A 385 42.53 -28.95 -3.58
C ALA A 385 42.67 -29.13 -5.10
N TYR A 386 43.40 -28.25 -5.77
CA TYR A 386 43.58 -28.28 -7.23
C TYR A 386 43.93 -29.69 -7.75
N SER A 387 43.19 -30.13 -8.76
CA SER A 387 43.44 -31.39 -9.48
C SER A 387 43.46 -31.15 -10.99
N GLU A 388 44.37 -31.82 -11.70
CA GLU A 388 44.45 -31.80 -13.17
C GLU A 388 43.21 -32.46 -13.83
N GLU A 389 42.44 -33.25 -13.07
CA GLU A 389 41.24 -33.94 -13.56
C GLU A 389 40.01 -33.02 -13.62
N LEU A 390 39.84 -32.15 -12.62
CA LEU A 390 38.75 -31.16 -12.58
C LEU A 390 39.17 -29.82 -13.20
N GLY A 391 40.47 -29.60 -13.36
CA GLY A 391 41.04 -28.35 -13.87
C GLY A 391 40.94 -27.17 -12.91
N PHE A 392 40.48 -27.35 -11.67
CA PHE A 392 40.44 -26.25 -10.70
C PHE A 392 40.57 -26.69 -9.24
N GLY A 393 40.85 -25.72 -8.37
CA GLY A 393 40.82 -25.86 -6.91
C GLY A 393 41.84 -24.98 -6.20
N TYR A 394 41.90 -25.06 -4.87
CA TYR A 394 42.88 -24.30 -4.09
C TYR A 394 44.29 -24.87 -4.21
N VAL A 395 45.29 -23.98 -4.21
CA VAL A 395 46.71 -24.30 -4.27
C VAL A 395 47.38 -23.90 -2.96
N GLY A 396 48.06 -24.84 -2.30
CA GLY A 396 48.77 -24.60 -1.03
C GLY A 396 47.95 -24.96 0.21
N SER A 397 47.80 -24.04 1.15
CA SER A 397 47.09 -24.28 2.41
C SER A 397 45.58 -24.17 2.20
N ALA A 398 44.83 -25.15 2.72
CA ALA A 398 43.37 -25.15 2.64
C ALA A 398 42.71 -24.12 3.59
N GLY A 399 43.40 -23.64 4.64
CA GLY A 399 42.71 -22.88 5.68
C GLY A 399 41.58 -23.69 6.34
N GLN A 400 40.44 -23.06 6.63
CA GLN A 400 39.28 -23.65 7.29
C GLN A 400 37.96 -23.25 6.60
N LEU A 401 36.96 -24.13 6.62
CA LEU A 401 35.61 -23.85 6.11
C LEU A 401 34.67 -23.40 7.24
N ARG A 402 33.73 -22.50 6.92
CA ARG A 402 32.59 -22.17 7.79
C ARG A 402 31.50 -23.24 7.62
N THR A 403 30.95 -23.73 8.73
CA THR A 403 29.99 -24.84 8.76
C THR A 403 28.54 -24.41 8.54
N THR A 404 28.29 -23.43 7.65
CA THR A 404 26.93 -22.99 7.31
C THR A 404 26.78 -22.94 5.80
N ASN A 405 25.58 -23.29 5.35
CA ASN A 405 25.16 -23.41 3.97
C ASN A 405 23.85 -22.63 3.74
N ALA A 406 23.67 -21.51 4.47
CA ALA A 406 22.45 -20.71 4.41
C ALA A 406 22.23 -20.07 3.03
N ASP A 407 23.33 -19.69 2.38
CA ASP A 407 23.42 -19.11 1.04
C ASP A 407 24.90 -19.20 0.57
N MET A 408 25.14 -18.95 -0.72
CA MET A 408 26.46 -19.05 -1.37
C MET A 408 27.49 -18.02 -0.89
N PHE A 409 27.08 -16.97 -0.18
CA PHE A 409 27.98 -15.99 0.43
C PHE A 409 28.36 -16.39 1.86
N GLN A 410 27.46 -17.08 2.56
CA GLN A 410 27.66 -17.52 3.93
C GLN A 410 28.42 -18.84 4.04
N SER A 411 28.33 -19.72 3.02
CA SER A 411 29.37 -20.71 2.77
C SER A 411 30.67 -19.98 2.42
N MET A 412 31.75 -20.21 3.17
CA MET A 412 33.04 -19.56 2.92
C MET A 412 34.22 -20.27 3.56
N ARG A 413 35.39 -20.10 2.94
CA ARG A 413 36.71 -20.50 3.47
C ARG A 413 37.41 -19.29 4.08
N TYR A 414 38.06 -19.47 5.22
CA TYR A 414 38.84 -18.45 5.91
C TYR A 414 40.26 -18.94 6.24
N MET A 415 41.20 -17.99 6.26
CA MET A 415 42.62 -18.25 6.51
C MET A 415 43.08 -17.58 7.82
N GLY A 416 44.19 -18.07 8.37
CA GLY A 416 44.87 -17.43 9.49
C GLY A 416 45.47 -16.07 9.11
N GLY A 417 45.77 -15.26 10.13
CA GLY A 417 46.39 -13.95 9.90
C GLY A 417 47.78 -14.07 9.27
N GLY A 418 47.96 -13.47 8.09
CA GLY A 418 49.21 -13.54 7.33
C GLY A 418 49.26 -14.63 6.25
N GLU A 419 48.19 -15.42 6.11
CA GLU A 419 48.08 -16.46 5.09
C GLU A 419 47.30 -15.97 3.85
N THR A 420 47.74 -16.40 2.67
CA THR A 420 47.06 -16.16 1.38
C THR A 420 46.26 -17.40 0.98
N LEU A 421 45.04 -17.20 0.48
CA LEU A 421 44.27 -18.22 -0.22
C LEU A 421 44.45 -18.04 -1.73
N THR A 422 44.80 -19.10 -2.46
CA THR A 422 44.96 -19.06 -3.92
C THR A 422 44.16 -20.20 -4.56
N TYR A 423 43.36 -19.89 -5.59
CA TYR A 423 42.76 -20.87 -6.50
C TYR A 423 43.43 -20.80 -7.87
N GLN A 424 43.51 -21.94 -8.54
CA GLN A 424 43.88 -22.05 -9.96
C GLN A 424 42.69 -22.62 -10.74
N PHE A 425 42.52 -22.14 -11.97
CA PHE A 425 41.57 -22.63 -12.97
C PHE A 425 42.31 -22.87 -14.29
N ASP A 426 42.06 -24.00 -14.92
CA ASP A 426 42.66 -24.42 -16.18
C ASP A 426 41.68 -24.10 -17.32
N LEU A 427 42.09 -23.17 -18.18
CA LEU A 427 41.28 -22.50 -19.20
C LEU A 427 42.00 -22.52 -20.54
N GLU A 428 41.27 -22.31 -21.63
CA GLU A 428 41.91 -22.08 -22.93
C GLU A 428 42.47 -20.65 -22.96
N PRO A 429 43.48 -20.34 -23.81
CA PRO A 429 43.95 -18.97 -23.98
C PRO A 429 42.82 -18.06 -24.51
N GLY A 430 42.57 -16.93 -23.85
CA GLY A 430 41.42 -16.07 -24.14
C GLY A 430 41.21 -14.96 -23.11
N GLU A 431 40.07 -14.27 -23.18
CA GLU A 431 39.65 -13.28 -22.19
C GLU A 431 38.44 -13.81 -21.40
N TYR A 432 38.47 -13.62 -20.08
CA TYR A 432 37.48 -14.12 -19.14
C TYR A 432 37.05 -13.05 -18.13
N ASN A 433 35.86 -13.19 -17.57
CA ASN A 433 35.41 -12.45 -16.41
C ASN A 433 35.60 -13.29 -15.15
N VAL A 434 36.12 -12.68 -14.09
CA VAL A 434 36.35 -13.30 -12.79
C VAL A 434 35.50 -12.59 -11.75
N TYR A 435 34.73 -13.35 -10.97
CA TYR A 435 33.90 -12.83 -9.89
C TYR A 435 34.36 -13.43 -8.56
N VAL A 436 34.49 -12.60 -7.52
CA VAL A 436 34.91 -13.05 -6.18
C VAL A 436 33.87 -12.62 -5.15
N GLY A 437 33.21 -13.62 -4.55
CA GLY A 437 32.20 -13.43 -3.51
C GLY A 437 32.82 -13.22 -2.13
N MET A 438 32.38 -12.17 -1.44
CA MET A 438 32.90 -11.73 -0.15
C MET A 438 31.77 -11.53 0.86
N PHE A 439 31.98 -11.96 2.11
CA PHE A 439 31.03 -11.78 3.21
C PHE A 439 31.77 -11.61 4.55
N ASP A 440 31.19 -10.83 5.49
CA ASP A 440 31.68 -10.77 6.89
C ASP A 440 30.50 -10.81 7.88
N PRO A 441 30.28 -11.94 8.60
CA PRO A 441 29.21 -12.05 9.58
C PRO A 441 29.34 -11.00 10.68
N SER A 442 28.24 -10.41 11.17
CA SER A 442 28.33 -9.31 12.15
C SER A 442 29.13 -9.61 13.42
N GLY A 443 29.14 -10.87 13.88
CA GLY A 443 29.96 -11.28 15.02
C GLY A 443 31.47 -11.25 14.73
N TRP A 444 31.88 -11.49 13.48
CA TRP A 444 33.27 -11.41 13.03
C TRP A 444 33.65 -9.95 12.74
N TYR A 445 32.83 -9.22 11.99
CA TYR A 445 33.02 -7.79 11.72
C TYR A 445 33.17 -6.98 13.02
N GLY A 446 32.27 -7.17 13.98
CA GLY A 446 32.29 -6.50 15.28
C GLY A 446 33.52 -6.83 16.11
N SER A 447 34.00 -8.08 16.07
CA SER A 447 35.23 -8.51 16.76
C SER A 447 36.50 -7.82 16.25
N HIS A 448 36.46 -7.27 15.03
CA HIS A 448 37.57 -6.57 14.39
C HIS A 448 37.31 -5.06 14.19
N ASN A 449 36.27 -4.50 14.83
CA ASN A 449 35.83 -3.11 14.67
C ASN A 449 35.66 -2.65 13.20
N GLY A 450 35.33 -3.58 12.29
CA GLY A 450 35.19 -3.30 10.86
C GLY A 450 36.47 -2.95 10.09
N THR A 451 37.66 -3.13 10.68
CA THR A 451 38.93 -2.70 10.06
C THR A 451 39.69 -3.80 9.33
N ARG A 452 39.02 -4.82 8.79
CA ARG A 452 39.69 -5.91 8.04
C ARG A 452 39.80 -5.58 6.56
N TYR A 453 41.00 -5.76 5.99
CA TYR A 453 41.28 -5.49 4.58
C TYR A 453 41.95 -6.69 3.90
N ALA A 454 41.59 -6.93 2.64
CA ALA A 454 42.25 -7.89 1.77
C ALA A 454 42.74 -7.24 0.47
N ASP A 455 43.81 -7.77 -0.09
CA ASP A 455 44.25 -7.48 -1.47
C ASP A 455 43.93 -8.70 -2.33
N ILE A 456 43.30 -8.47 -3.49
CA ILE A 456 42.96 -9.50 -4.49
C ILE A 456 43.93 -9.36 -5.66
N ALA A 457 44.56 -10.46 -6.04
CA ALA A 457 45.42 -10.56 -7.21
C ALA A 457 44.89 -11.63 -8.19
N ILE A 458 45.00 -11.33 -9.48
CA ILE A 458 44.67 -12.23 -10.57
C ILE A 458 45.89 -12.35 -11.48
N ASN A 459 46.31 -13.59 -11.78
CA ASN A 459 47.53 -13.89 -12.56
C ASN A 459 48.76 -13.15 -12.01
N ASP A 460 48.96 -13.23 -10.69
CA ASP A 460 49.98 -12.53 -9.89
C ASP A 460 49.94 -10.98 -9.90
N ASN A 461 48.97 -10.35 -10.60
CA ASN A 461 48.78 -8.90 -10.60
C ASN A 461 47.72 -8.50 -9.56
N VAL A 462 48.05 -7.59 -8.63
CA VAL A 462 47.06 -7.05 -7.68
C VAL A 462 46.06 -6.18 -8.45
N VAL A 463 44.81 -6.66 -8.53
CA VAL A 463 43.69 -5.98 -9.22
C VAL A 463 42.85 -5.13 -8.28
N GLN A 464 42.84 -5.46 -6.98
CA GLN A 464 42.17 -4.69 -5.94
C GLN A 464 43.05 -4.62 -4.69
N GLU A 465 43.46 -3.41 -4.33
CA GLU A 465 44.10 -3.13 -3.04
C GLU A 465 43.04 -2.78 -1.99
N ARG A 466 43.26 -3.23 -0.76
CA ARG A 466 42.55 -2.79 0.45
C ARG A 466 41.02 -2.90 0.37
N TYR A 467 40.50 -3.96 -0.25
CA TYR A 467 39.07 -4.30 -0.16
C TYR A 467 38.67 -4.40 1.32
N GLN A 468 37.67 -3.63 1.74
CA GLN A 468 37.18 -3.62 3.11
C GLN A 468 35.98 -4.55 3.24
N TYR A 469 36.10 -5.57 4.08
CA TYR A 469 34.97 -6.44 4.39
C TYR A 469 33.79 -5.66 4.99
N LEU A 470 32.60 -5.90 4.46
CA LEU A 470 31.36 -5.21 4.82
C LEU A 470 30.52 -6.02 5.81
N ASN A 471 29.90 -5.34 6.78
CA ASN A 471 29.14 -5.98 7.85
C ASN A 471 27.83 -6.60 7.35
N ASN A 472 27.80 -7.93 7.22
CA ASN A 472 26.62 -8.70 6.82
C ASN A 472 26.03 -8.24 5.47
N VAL A 473 26.92 -7.93 4.53
CA VAL A 473 26.60 -7.62 3.12
C VAL A 473 27.19 -8.73 2.25
N ASN A 474 26.39 -9.20 1.30
CA ASN A 474 26.82 -10.09 0.23
C ASN A 474 27.43 -9.20 -0.86
N ASP A 475 28.74 -9.28 -1.08
CA ASP A 475 29.46 -8.42 -2.03
C ASP A 475 30.16 -9.27 -3.09
N THR A 476 30.05 -8.87 -4.36
CA THR A 476 30.61 -9.58 -5.51
C THR A 476 31.53 -8.66 -6.27
N LEU A 477 32.83 -8.94 -6.22
CA LEU A 477 33.84 -8.18 -6.94
C LEU A 477 34.00 -8.75 -8.35
N ALA A 478 33.57 -8.01 -9.37
CA ALA A 478 33.71 -8.36 -10.78
C ALA A 478 35.00 -7.79 -11.39
N TYR A 479 35.73 -8.62 -12.12
CA TYR A 479 36.94 -8.24 -12.86
C TYR A 479 36.83 -8.74 -14.30
N GLU A 480 36.71 -7.81 -15.24
CA GLU A 480 36.48 -8.13 -16.66
C GLU A 480 37.78 -8.25 -17.46
N LYS A 481 37.70 -8.94 -18.60
CA LYS A 481 38.76 -8.99 -19.63
C LYS A 481 40.12 -9.45 -19.08
N ILE A 482 40.07 -10.42 -18.16
CA ILE A 482 41.25 -11.10 -17.65
C ILE A 482 41.81 -12.00 -18.74
N THR A 483 42.99 -11.66 -19.25
CA THR A 483 43.69 -12.47 -20.24
C THR A 483 44.29 -13.73 -19.62
N VAL A 484 43.95 -14.89 -20.17
CA VAL A 484 44.61 -16.19 -19.94
C VAL A 484 45.62 -16.43 -21.05
N GLY A 485 46.85 -16.78 -20.67
CA GLY A 485 47.95 -17.01 -21.61
C GLY A 485 47.98 -18.42 -22.21
N GLU A 486 48.99 -18.66 -23.05
CA GLU A 486 49.31 -19.97 -23.66
C GLU A 486 49.66 -21.06 -22.62
N ASP A 487 49.86 -20.71 -21.35
CA ASP A 487 50.00 -21.66 -20.25
C ASP A 487 48.65 -22.19 -19.71
N GLY A 488 47.53 -21.62 -20.18
CA GLY A 488 46.17 -22.09 -19.93
C GLY A 488 45.72 -21.92 -18.48
N LYS A 489 46.30 -20.97 -17.74
CA LYS A 489 46.11 -20.83 -16.29
C LYS A 489 45.57 -19.48 -15.91
N LEU A 490 44.54 -19.50 -15.07
CA LEU A 490 44.07 -18.36 -14.32
C LEU A 490 44.26 -18.62 -12.84
N THR A 491 44.92 -17.71 -12.12
CA THR A 491 45.05 -17.76 -10.66
C THR A 491 44.32 -16.60 -10.02
N VAL A 492 43.63 -16.86 -8.92
CA VAL A 492 42.98 -15.84 -8.08
C VAL A 492 43.52 -16.01 -6.66
N ALA A 493 44.17 -14.98 -6.14
CA ALA A 493 44.75 -14.97 -4.80
C ALA A 493 44.14 -13.86 -3.94
N VAL A 494 43.65 -14.22 -2.75
CA VAL A 494 43.16 -13.28 -1.75
C VAL A 494 44.08 -13.34 -0.54
N SER A 495 44.66 -12.18 -0.20
CA SER A 495 45.72 -12.05 0.80
C SER A 495 45.45 -10.90 1.77
N PRO A 496 46.04 -10.90 2.98
CA PRO A 496 45.93 -9.77 3.90
C PRO A 496 46.63 -8.56 3.30
N SER A 497 45.99 -7.38 3.33
CA SER A 497 46.54 -6.21 2.64
C SER A 497 47.98 -5.87 3.06
N VAL A 498 48.79 -5.36 2.13
CA VAL A 498 50.21 -5.06 2.35
C VAL A 498 50.44 -4.28 3.67
N GLY A 499 51.31 -4.82 4.53
CA GLY A 499 51.61 -4.25 5.85
C GLY A 499 50.65 -4.64 6.97
N THR A 500 49.63 -5.47 6.69
CA THR A 500 48.73 -6.07 7.68
C THR A 500 49.04 -7.56 7.88
N ASN A 501 48.38 -8.18 8.86
CA ASN A 501 48.46 -9.63 9.13
C ASN A 501 47.07 -10.15 9.57
N GLN A 502 46.01 -9.67 8.91
CA GLN A 502 44.62 -9.95 9.26
C GLN A 502 44.17 -11.27 8.63
N ALA A 503 43.15 -11.91 9.22
CA ALA A 503 42.50 -13.08 8.62
C ALA A 503 41.63 -12.63 7.44
N ILE A 504 41.73 -13.35 6.32
CA ILE A 504 40.90 -13.17 5.12
C ILE A 504 39.90 -14.32 4.98
N GLN A 505 38.83 -14.09 4.21
CA GLN A 505 37.84 -15.10 3.87
C GLN A 505 37.27 -14.85 2.47
N VAL A 506 36.86 -15.92 1.79
CA VAL A 506 36.26 -15.89 0.45
C VAL A 506 35.10 -16.87 0.44
N SER A 507 33.97 -16.45 -0.14
CA SER A 507 32.75 -17.24 -0.21
C SER A 507 32.71 -18.09 -1.48
N PHE A 508 33.01 -17.46 -2.62
CA PHE A 508 33.16 -18.13 -3.89
C PHE A 508 34.15 -17.43 -4.82
N ILE A 509 34.65 -18.16 -5.82
CA ILE A 509 35.28 -17.60 -7.01
C ILE A 509 34.60 -18.22 -8.24
N ALA A 510 34.09 -17.39 -9.14
CA ALA A 510 33.51 -17.81 -10.40
C ALA A 510 34.32 -17.27 -11.58
N VAL A 511 34.39 -18.03 -12.66
CA VAL A 511 35.03 -17.63 -13.92
C VAL A 511 34.06 -17.89 -15.06
N ALA A 512 33.79 -16.85 -15.84
CA ALA A 512 32.92 -16.89 -17.01
C ALA A 512 33.66 -16.48 -18.27
N GLY A 513 33.27 -17.03 -19.43
CA GLY A 513 33.76 -16.58 -20.73
C GLY A 513 33.41 -15.11 -20.97
N GLN A 514 34.24 -14.41 -21.74
CA GLN A 514 33.74 -13.21 -22.42
C GLN A 514 32.82 -13.66 -23.55
N ALA A 515 31.56 -13.20 -23.52
CA ALA A 515 30.63 -13.40 -24.62
C ALA A 515 31.28 -12.89 -25.91
N SER A 516 31.39 -13.76 -26.92
CA SER A 516 31.87 -13.33 -28.22
C SER A 516 30.85 -12.37 -28.83
N GLU A 517 31.24 -11.12 -29.07
CA GLU A 517 30.64 -10.29 -30.12
C GLU A 517 30.96 -10.93 -31.49
N GLU A 518 30.38 -12.10 -31.76
CA GLU A 518 30.21 -12.60 -33.12
C GLU A 518 29.40 -11.53 -33.87
N PRO A 519 29.92 -10.95 -34.96
CA PRO A 519 29.18 -9.95 -35.73
C PRO A 519 28.00 -10.65 -36.40
N SER A 520 26.84 -10.61 -35.75
CA SER A 520 25.60 -11.14 -36.31
C SER A 520 25.34 -10.51 -37.68
N GLU A 521 24.88 -11.29 -38.66
CA GLU A 521 24.53 -10.72 -39.96
C GLU A 521 23.49 -9.60 -39.75
N PRO A 522 23.70 -8.40 -40.33
CA PRO A 522 22.93 -7.22 -39.96
C PRO A 522 21.43 -7.44 -40.13
N VAL A 523 20.70 -7.27 -39.02
CA VAL A 523 19.26 -7.53 -38.94
C VAL A 523 18.53 -6.64 -39.95
N SER A 524 17.61 -7.24 -40.71
CA SER A 524 16.82 -6.50 -41.70
C SER A 524 15.85 -5.52 -41.04
N LYS A 525 16.16 -4.22 -41.13
CA LYS A 525 15.34 -3.13 -40.59
C LYS A 525 14.18 -2.69 -41.50
N THR A 526 13.94 -3.39 -42.60
CA THR A 526 12.94 -3.01 -43.63
C THR A 526 11.51 -2.85 -43.07
N LEU A 527 11.15 -3.63 -42.05
CA LEU A 527 9.84 -3.52 -41.40
C LEU A 527 9.75 -2.28 -40.50
N LEU A 528 10.82 -1.99 -39.75
CA LEU A 528 10.96 -0.79 -38.93
C LEU A 528 10.92 0.47 -39.79
N GLU A 529 11.69 0.51 -40.89
CA GLU A 529 11.71 1.62 -41.84
C GLU A 529 10.32 1.92 -42.41
N ARG A 530 9.54 0.88 -42.75
CA ARG A 530 8.16 1.04 -43.26
C ARG A 530 7.27 1.74 -42.23
N TRP A 531 7.22 1.23 -41.00
CA TRP A 531 6.35 1.79 -39.97
C TRP A 531 6.82 3.16 -39.47
N LEU A 532 8.13 3.42 -39.45
CA LEU A 532 8.70 4.71 -39.10
C LEU A 532 8.30 5.79 -40.12
N ASN A 533 8.36 5.47 -41.41
CA ASN A 533 7.92 6.36 -42.47
C ASN A 533 6.40 6.60 -42.43
N GLU A 534 5.61 5.57 -42.11
CA GLU A 534 4.15 5.71 -41.97
C GLU A 534 3.76 6.58 -40.76
N ALA A 535 4.38 6.36 -39.60
CA ALA A 535 4.16 7.16 -38.40
C ALA A 535 4.55 8.63 -38.60
N LYS A 536 5.70 8.89 -39.25
CA LYS A 536 6.10 10.24 -39.65
C LYS A 536 5.11 10.90 -40.61
N GLY A 537 4.51 10.13 -41.53
CA GLY A 537 3.45 10.62 -42.41
C GLY A 537 2.26 11.22 -41.66
N TYR A 538 1.75 10.55 -40.62
CA TYR A 538 0.65 11.05 -39.78
C TYR A 538 1.04 12.26 -38.90
N VAL A 539 2.33 12.48 -38.65
CA VAL A 539 2.83 13.70 -38.00
C VAL A 539 2.92 14.85 -39.03
N GLU A 540 3.44 14.59 -40.23
CA GLU A 540 3.59 15.58 -41.31
C GLU A 540 2.24 16.06 -41.88
N ASP A 541 1.23 15.19 -41.98
CA ASP A 541 -0.11 15.56 -42.45
C ASP A 541 -1.00 16.21 -41.37
N GLY A 542 -0.51 16.26 -40.13
CA GLY A 542 -1.17 16.87 -38.98
C GLY A 542 -2.18 15.96 -38.26
N THR A 543 -2.40 14.71 -38.70
CA THR A 543 -3.35 13.78 -38.06
C THR A 543 -3.06 13.61 -36.57
N VAL A 544 -1.78 13.48 -36.20
CA VAL A 544 -1.37 13.30 -34.78
C VAL A 544 -1.75 14.50 -33.91
N SER A 545 -1.74 15.73 -34.44
CA SER A 545 -2.06 16.94 -33.65
C SER A 545 -3.51 17.04 -33.18
N GLY A 546 -4.43 16.25 -33.75
CA GLY A 546 -5.83 16.14 -33.33
C GLY A 546 -6.12 14.97 -32.38
N LEU A 547 -5.08 14.30 -31.88
CA LEU A 547 -5.20 13.18 -30.95
C LEU A 547 -5.01 13.63 -29.50
N VAL A 548 -5.45 12.79 -28.57
CA VAL A 548 -5.20 12.96 -27.13
C VAL A 548 -3.69 13.04 -26.83
N GLU A 549 -3.28 13.85 -25.85
CA GLU A 549 -1.87 14.19 -25.57
C GLU A 549 -0.99 12.95 -25.33
N SER A 550 -1.50 11.96 -24.59
CA SER A 550 -0.84 10.67 -24.37
C SER A 550 -0.50 9.93 -25.67
N VAL A 551 -1.37 10.03 -26.68
CA VAL A 551 -1.14 9.42 -28.00
C VAL A 551 -0.19 10.27 -28.85
N GLN A 552 -0.21 11.61 -28.73
CA GLN A 552 0.82 12.46 -29.34
C GLN A 552 2.22 12.12 -28.80
N LYS A 553 2.33 11.92 -27.48
CA LYS A 553 3.57 11.47 -26.83
C LYS A 553 3.97 10.06 -27.28
N LEU A 554 3.02 9.12 -27.38
CA LEU A 554 3.27 7.76 -27.89
C LEU A 554 3.88 7.78 -29.30
N PHE A 555 3.37 8.65 -30.20
CA PHE A 555 3.97 8.86 -31.52
C PHE A 555 5.40 9.39 -31.44
N ALA A 556 5.65 10.42 -30.61
CA ALA A 556 6.98 11.00 -30.46
C ALA A 556 8.01 10.00 -29.93
N ASP A 557 7.66 9.25 -28.87
CA ASP A 557 8.54 8.25 -28.26
C ASP A 557 8.81 7.08 -29.23
N ALA A 558 7.79 6.57 -29.92
CA ALA A 558 7.94 5.48 -30.89
C ALA A 558 8.78 5.88 -32.10
N ILE A 559 8.63 7.11 -32.61
CA ILE A 559 9.46 7.65 -33.70
C ILE A 559 10.91 7.80 -33.22
N ALA A 560 11.16 8.38 -32.03
CA ALA A 560 12.50 8.55 -31.50
C ALA A 560 13.23 7.20 -31.29
N LYS A 561 12.54 6.20 -30.70
CA LYS A 561 13.06 4.84 -30.57
C LYS A 561 13.35 4.20 -31.93
N GLY A 562 12.42 4.36 -32.88
CA GLY A 562 12.61 3.86 -34.25
C GLY A 562 13.80 4.49 -34.98
N GLU A 563 14.03 5.79 -34.81
CA GLU A 563 15.20 6.48 -35.36
C GLU A 563 16.52 6.01 -34.73
N ALA A 564 16.55 5.83 -33.40
CA ALA A 564 17.72 5.32 -32.69
C ALA A 564 18.09 3.89 -33.18
N VAL A 565 17.12 2.99 -33.23
CA VAL A 565 17.32 1.61 -33.70
C VAL A 565 17.64 1.57 -35.20
N MET A 566 17.16 2.53 -36.02
CA MET A 566 17.61 2.65 -37.42
C MET A 566 19.08 3.07 -37.52
N ALA A 567 19.55 3.98 -36.67
CA ALA A 567 20.91 4.52 -36.68
C ALA A 567 21.98 3.57 -36.12
N ASP A 568 21.64 2.66 -35.20
CA ASP A 568 22.58 1.72 -34.62
C ASP A 568 22.92 0.56 -35.58
N GLU A 569 24.15 0.50 -36.10
CA GLU A 569 24.60 -0.55 -37.03
C GLU A 569 24.56 -1.97 -36.43
N ASN A 570 24.58 -2.09 -35.10
CA ASN A 570 24.61 -3.37 -34.37
C ASN A 570 23.25 -3.80 -33.79
N ALA A 571 22.18 -3.02 -34.02
CA ALA A 571 20.86 -3.25 -33.44
C ALA A 571 20.38 -4.70 -33.59
N THR A 572 19.98 -5.29 -32.46
CA THR A 572 19.56 -6.69 -32.36
C THR A 572 18.20 -6.94 -33.03
N ARG A 573 17.87 -8.21 -33.22
CA ARG A 573 16.59 -8.62 -33.79
C ARG A 573 15.40 -8.15 -32.95
N ASP A 574 15.52 -8.25 -31.64
CA ASP A 574 14.41 -7.94 -30.74
C ASP A 574 14.21 -6.43 -30.62
N GLU A 575 15.27 -5.61 -30.62
CA GLU A 575 15.15 -4.14 -30.69
C GLU A 575 14.47 -3.65 -31.97
N VAL A 576 14.81 -4.25 -33.12
CA VAL A 576 14.17 -3.94 -34.42
C VAL A 576 12.69 -4.34 -34.42
N ILE A 577 12.35 -5.47 -33.80
CA ILE A 577 10.95 -5.91 -33.65
C ILE A 577 10.19 -4.99 -32.69
N ASP A 578 10.78 -4.66 -31.54
CA ASP A 578 10.13 -3.84 -30.51
C ASP A 578 9.86 -2.41 -30.98
N ALA A 579 10.83 -1.77 -31.63
CA ALA A 579 10.65 -0.44 -32.20
C ALA A 579 9.60 -0.45 -33.33
N ALA A 580 9.61 -1.48 -34.19
CA ALA A 580 8.59 -1.65 -35.23
C ALA A 580 7.19 -1.89 -34.62
N ALA A 581 7.12 -2.58 -33.48
CA ALA A 581 5.89 -2.81 -32.75
C ALA A 581 5.36 -1.53 -32.09
N ASP A 582 6.20 -0.74 -31.41
CA ASP A 582 5.79 0.54 -30.79
C ASP A 582 5.17 1.51 -31.82
N LEU A 583 5.75 1.59 -33.02
CA LEU A 583 5.21 2.36 -34.13
C LEU A 583 3.83 1.84 -34.60
N MET A 584 3.61 0.51 -34.61
CA MET A 584 2.28 -0.06 -34.90
C MET A 584 1.25 0.30 -33.82
N PHE A 585 1.61 0.42 -32.54
CA PHE A 585 0.67 0.85 -31.49
C PHE A 585 0.30 2.32 -31.59
N ALA A 586 1.27 3.18 -31.88
CA ALA A 586 1.00 4.59 -32.21
C ALA A 586 0.01 4.70 -33.37
N ILE A 587 0.27 4.01 -34.49
CA ILE A 587 -0.61 4.01 -35.67
C ILE A 587 -2.01 3.41 -35.36
N HIS A 588 -2.10 2.38 -34.50
CA HIS A 588 -3.41 1.83 -34.10
C HIS A 588 -4.20 2.78 -33.18
N ALA A 589 -3.53 3.69 -32.48
CA ALA A 589 -4.15 4.68 -31.58
C ALA A 589 -4.72 5.93 -32.30
N LEU A 590 -4.59 6.05 -33.62
CA LEU A 590 -5.14 7.15 -34.45
C LEU A 590 -6.67 7.39 -34.30
N GLY A 591 -7.40 6.47 -33.67
CA GLY A 591 -8.83 6.65 -33.33
C GLY A 591 -9.08 7.53 -32.10
N MET A 592 -8.06 7.75 -31.25
CA MET A 592 -8.17 8.45 -29.96
C MET A 592 -8.05 9.97 -30.17
N LYS A 593 -9.14 10.60 -30.60
CA LYS A 593 -9.19 12.06 -30.83
C LYS A 593 -9.41 12.83 -29.54
N ALA A 594 -8.72 13.96 -29.40
CA ALA A 594 -9.01 14.91 -28.34
C ALA A 594 -10.41 15.53 -28.54
N ALA A 595 -11.06 15.94 -27.45
CA ALA A 595 -12.33 16.64 -27.50
C ALA A 595 -12.23 18.02 -28.18
N ASP A 596 -13.31 18.44 -28.85
CA ASP A 596 -13.56 19.86 -29.10
C ASP A 596 -14.10 20.48 -27.80
N LYS A 597 -13.32 21.41 -27.23
CA LYS A 597 -13.62 22.08 -25.96
C LYS A 597 -14.19 23.49 -26.12
N THR A 598 -14.49 23.93 -27.34
CA THR A 598 -14.94 25.31 -27.63
C THR A 598 -16.16 25.71 -26.79
N ASP A 599 -17.16 24.82 -26.67
CA ASP A 599 -18.36 25.09 -25.88
C ASP A 599 -18.10 25.09 -24.36
N LEU A 600 -17.14 24.28 -23.88
CA LEU A 600 -16.72 24.24 -22.47
C LEU A 600 -15.92 25.50 -22.10
N GLU A 601 -15.03 25.97 -22.98
CA GLU A 601 -14.31 27.24 -22.82
C GLU A 601 -15.30 28.41 -22.71
N MET A 602 -16.28 28.48 -23.60
CA MET A 602 -17.34 29.49 -23.54
C MET A 602 -18.19 29.41 -22.25
N ALA A 603 -18.49 28.20 -21.77
CA ALA A 603 -19.20 28.04 -20.49
C ALA A 603 -18.34 28.51 -19.30
N LEU A 604 -17.04 28.22 -19.28
CA LEU A 604 -16.12 28.69 -18.25
C LEU A 604 -15.93 30.22 -18.26
N GLU A 605 -15.88 30.85 -19.45
CA GLU A 605 -15.89 32.31 -19.57
C GLU A 605 -17.16 32.91 -18.93
N LEU A 606 -18.34 32.37 -19.23
CA LEU A 606 -19.61 32.81 -18.64
C LEU A 606 -19.65 32.59 -17.12
N ALA A 607 -19.17 31.43 -16.64
CA ALA A 607 -19.03 31.15 -15.21
C ALA A 607 -18.10 32.16 -14.50
N GLY A 608 -17.06 32.63 -15.20
CA GLY A 608 -16.15 33.68 -14.74
C GLY A 608 -16.79 35.06 -14.59
N MET A 609 -17.96 35.31 -15.20
CA MET A 609 -18.69 36.59 -15.13
C MET A 609 -19.74 36.64 -14.01
N ILE A 610 -19.99 35.52 -13.31
CA ILE A 610 -21.02 35.43 -12.26
C ILE A 610 -20.49 36.04 -10.95
N ASP A 611 -21.25 36.99 -10.42
CA ASP A 611 -20.99 37.70 -9.17
C ASP A 611 -21.83 37.08 -8.04
N LEU A 612 -21.26 36.09 -7.35
CA LEU A 612 -21.95 35.26 -6.34
C LEU A 612 -22.49 36.06 -5.14
N ASP A 613 -21.99 37.26 -4.86
CA ASP A 613 -22.52 38.11 -3.79
C ASP A 613 -23.99 38.51 -4.03
N LYS A 614 -24.45 38.48 -5.30
CA LYS A 614 -25.85 38.76 -5.68
C LYS A 614 -26.80 37.57 -5.50
N TYR A 615 -26.26 36.37 -5.30
CA TYR A 615 -27.01 35.13 -5.18
C TYR A 615 -27.12 34.70 -3.71
N VAL A 616 -28.15 33.93 -3.38
CA VAL A 616 -28.27 33.26 -2.05
C VAL A 616 -27.21 32.17 -1.92
N GLU A 617 -26.88 31.72 -0.70
CA GLU A 617 -25.82 30.71 -0.48
C GLU A 617 -26.17 29.33 -1.09
N ALA A 618 -27.46 29.01 -1.22
CA ALA A 618 -27.92 27.75 -1.82
C ALA A 618 -27.52 27.66 -3.31
N GLY A 619 -26.90 26.55 -3.71
CA GLY A 619 -26.42 26.30 -5.07
C GLY A 619 -25.02 26.85 -5.37
N GLN A 620 -24.43 27.68 -4.50
CA GLN A 620 -23.09 28.26 -4.76
C GLN A 620 -21.98 27.21 -4.66
N ALA A 621 -22.09 26.27 -3.74
CA ALA A 621 -21.09 25.22 -3.56
C ALA A 621 -21.08 24.27 -4.77
N GLU A 622 -22.26 23.91 -5.25
CA GLU A 622 -22.48 23.09 -6.44
C GLU A 622 -21.94 23.78 -7.70
N PHE A 623 -22.22 25.08 -7.89
CA PHE A 623 -21.67 25.88 -8.98
C PHE A 623 -20.14 25.96 -8.95
N LEU A 624 -19.53 26.24 -7.78
CA LEU A 624 -18.08 26.30 -7.65
C LEU A 624 -17.43 24.93 -7.94
N SER A 625 -18.02 23.84 -7.44
CA SER A 625 -17.53 22.48 -7.71
C SER A 625 -17.66 22.09 -9.18
N ALA A 626 -18.77 22.42 -9.84
CA ALA A 626 -18.96 22.16 -11.27
C ALA A 626 -17.98 22.99 -12.13
N LYS A 627 -17.69 24.23 -11.71
CA LYS A 627 -16.68 25.07 -12.36
C LYS A 627 -15.27 24.50 -12.22
N GLU A 628 -14.87 24.08 -11.03
CA GLU A 628 -13.55 23.45 -10.80
C GLU A 628 -13.39 22.16 -11.63
N ALA A 629 -14.44 21.32 -11.69
CA ALA A 629 -14.45 20.12 -12.54
C ALA A 629 -14.33 20.45 -14.03
N ALA A 630 -15.02 21.50 -14.51
CA ALA A 630 -14.90 21.98 -15.87
C ALA A 630 -13.52 22.58 -16.18
N GLU A 631 -12.90 23.32 -15.25
CA GLU A 631 -11.52 23.82 -15.40
C GLU A 631 -10.51 22.66 -15.49
N ALA A 632 -10.70 21.59 -14.70
CA ALA A 632 -9.88 20.39 -14.77
C ALA A 632 -10.01 19.67 -16.12
N VAL A 633 -11.24 19.43 -16.61
CA VAL A 633 -11.49 18.83 -17.94
C VAL A 633 -10.99 19.74 -19.06
N MET A 634 -11.02 21.07 -18.89
CA MET A 634 -10.44 22.01 -19.86
C MET A 634 -8.90 21.85 -19.95
N ALA A 635 -8.22 21.68 -18.82
CA ALA A 635 -6.78 21.50 -18.75
C ALA A 635 -6.27 20.11 -19.20
N ASP A 636 -7.12 19.08 -19.17
CA ASP A 636 -6.73 17.71 -19.48
C ASP A 636 -6.52 17.46 -21.00
N GLY A 637 -5.27 17.23 -21.41
CA GLY A 637 -4.91 16.92 -22.79
C GLY A 637 -5.43 15.57 -23.32
N ASP A 638 -5.91 14.68 -22.44
CA ASP A 638 -6.47 13.37 -22.79
C ASP A 638 -8.01 13.30 -22.82
N ALA A 639 -8.69 14.37 -22.36
CA ALA A 639 -10.16 14.42 -22.27
C ALA A 639 -10.86 14.12 -23.60
N MET A 640 -11.80 13.18 -23.56
CA MET A 640 -12.66 12.80 -24.68
C MET A 640 -13.93 13.65 -24.73
N GLN A 641 -14.64 13.59 -25.86
CA GLN A 641 -15.82 14.42 -26.09
C GLN A 641 -16.94 14.17 -25.08
N GLU A 642 -17.11 12.92 -24.61
CA GLU A 642 -18.14 12.57 -23.62
C GLU A 642 -17.88 13.24 -22.26
N GLU A 643 -16.62 13.26 -21.81
CA GLU A 643 -16.19 13.92 -20.57
C GLU A 643 -16.31 15.45 -20.67
N THR A 644 -15.94 16.01 -21.82
CA THR A 644 -16.08 17.45 -22.11
C THR A 644 -17.55 17.88 -22.16
N ASN A 645 -18.43 17.08 -22.77
CA ASN A 645 -19.86 17.33 -22.79
C ASN A 645 -20.47 17.23 -21.39
N ALA A 646 -20.11 16.21 -20.61
CA ALA A 646 -20.62 16.03 -19.24
C ALA A 646 -20.20 17.19 -18.31
N ALA A 647 -18.96 17.67 -18.43
CA ALA A 647 -18.49 18.84 -17.69
C ALA A 647 -19.21 20.13 -18.10
N TRP A 648 -19.50 20.29 -19.40
CA TRP A 648 -20.29 21.40 -19.93
C TRP A 648 -21.74 21.37 -19.41
N ASP A 649 -22.42 20.23 -19.52
CA ASP A 649 -23.79 20.03 -19.04
C ASP A 649 -23.89 20.35 -17.54
N ALA A 650 -22.99 19.78 -16.72
CA ALA A 650 -22.98 19.99 -15.27
C ALA A 650 -22.72 21.46 -14.87
N LEU A 651 -21.80 22.14 -15.56
CA LEU A 651 -21.52 23.55 -15.32
C LEU A 651 -22.69 24.45 -15.72
N VAL A 652 -23.34 24.17 -16.86
CA VAL A 652 -24.53 24.92 -17.32
C VAL A 652 -25.73 24.68 -16.40
N GLU A 653 -25.94 23.44 -15.94
CA GLU A 653 -27.00 23.12 -14.97
C GLU A 653 -26.77 23.84 -13.63
N ALA A 654 -25.55 23.81 -13.10
CA ALA A 654 -25.22 24.47 -11.84
C ALA A 654 -25.33 26.00 -11.93
N MET A 655 -24.98 26.61 -13.07
CA MET A 655 -25.28 28.03 -13.33
C MET A 655 -26.79 28.32 -13.30
N GLY A 656 -27.61 27.43 -13.86
CA GLY A 656 -29.08 27.56 -13.85
C GLY A 656 -29.73 27.29 -12.49
N ALA A 657 -29.02 26.64 -11.56
CA ALA A 657 -29.48 26.36 -10.21
C ALA A 657 -29.35 27.56 -9.25
N LEU A 658 -28.45 28.50 -9.53
CA LEU A 658 -28.27 29.72 -8.73
C LEU A 658 -29.55 30.59 -8.70
N ARG A 659 -29.86 31.21 -7.55
CA ARG A 659 -30.99 32.15 -7.37
C ARG A 659 -30.54 33.50 -6.83
N LEU A 660 -31.02 34.58 -7.43
CA LEU A 660 -30.72 35.94 -6.96
C LEU A 660 -31.34 36.16 -5.57
N LYS A 661 -30.73 37.04 -4.77
CA LYS A 661 -31.32 37.51 -3.50
C LYS A 661 -32.57 38.35 -3.75
N ALA A 662 -33.55 38.25 -2.87
CA ALA A 662 -34.74 39.11 -2.87
C ALA A 662 -34.36 40.61 -2.82
N ASP A 663 -35.09 41.46 -3.52
CA ASP A 663 -34.93 42.92 -3.43
C ASP A 663 -35.63 43.44 -2.17
N LYS A 664 -34.82 43.92 -1.22
CA LYS A 664 -35.26 44.44 0.08
C LYS A 664 -35.19 45.96 0.18
N SER A 665 -34.83 46.65 -0.90
CA SER A 665 -34.63 48.11 -0.90
C SER A 665 -35.87 48.87 -0.39
N VAL A 666 -37.06 48.53 -0.90
CA VAL A 666 -38.33 49.16 -0.52
C VAL A 666 -38.72 48.90 0.94
N LEU A 667 -38.40 47.72 1.48
CA LEU A 667 -38.62 47.40 2.89
C LEU A 667 -37.63 48.16 3.79
N GLN A 668 -36.37 48.30 3.38
CA GLN A 668 -35.35 49.07 4.09
C GLN A 668 -35.70 50.56 4.13
N ASP A 669 -36.11 51.15 3.00
CA ASP A 669 -36.55 52.55 2.92
C ASP A 669 -37.71 52.85 3.89
N LEU A 670 -38.69 51.93 3.98
CA LEU A 670 -39.80 52.06 4.93
C LEU A 670 -39.32 51.93 6.39
N MET A 671 -38.46 50.95 6.67
CA MET A 671 -37.86 50.74 8.00
C MET A 671 -37.08 51.97 8.48
N ASP A 672 -36.29 52.58 7.61
CA ASP A 672 -35.54 53.80 7.89
C ASP A 672 -36.48 54.99 8.13
N GLN A 673 -37.61 55.07 7.40
CA GLN A 673 -38.62 56.12 7.62
C GLN A 673 -39.33 56.01 8.97
N VAL A 674 -39.65 54.80 9.44
CA VAL A 674 -40.56 54.61 10.60
C VAL A 674 -39.86 54.25 11.92
N SER A 675 -38.59 53.83 11.88
CA SER A 675 -37.82 53.39 13.07
C SER A 675 -37.63 54.46 14.16
N ASP A 676 -37.49 55.73 13.79
CA ASP A 676 -37.31 56.87 14.71
C ASP A 676 -38.64 57.42 15.31
N THR A 677 -39.76 56.71 15.15
CA THR A 677 -41.08 57.19 15.60
C THR A 677 -41.21 57.19 17.13
N ASP A 678 -41.40 58.38 17.72
CA ASP A 678 -41.69 58.53 19.17
C ASP A 678 -43.08 57.98 19.51
N LEU A 679 -43.10 56.84 20.20
CA LEU A 679 -44.32 56.13 20.60
C LEU A 679 -44.97 56.67 21.88
N SER A 680 -44.35 57.64 22.58
CA SER A 680 -44.85 58.14 23.87
C SER A 680 -46.22 58.84 23.78
N GLY A 681 -46.59 59.34 22.59
CA GLY A 681 -47.89 59.95 22.30
C GLY A 681 -48.97 58.99 21.80
N TYR A 682 -48.76 57.67 21.86
CA TYR A 682 -49.66 56.65 21.30
C TYR A 682 -50.14 55.63 22.35
N THR A 683 -51.25 54.95 22.07
CA THR A 683 -51.82 53.89 22.93
C THR A 683 -50.89 52.67 22.92
N GLU A 684 -50.80 51.99 24.06
CA GLU A 684 -49.87 50.87 24.21
C GLU A 684 -50.27 49.68 23.32
N GLU A 685 -51.56 49.50 23.06
CA GLU A 685 -52.11 48.51 22.14
C GLU A 685 -51.60 48.75 20.70
N SER A 686 -51.79 49.97 20.16
CA SER A 686 -51.32 50.28 18.80
C SER A 686 -49.79 50.31 18.70
N ALA A 687 -49.12 50.82 19.74
CA ALA A 687 -47.66 50.83 19.81
C ALA A 687 -47.08 49.40 19.86
N SER A 688 -47.74 48.46 20.54
CA SER A 688 -47.32 47.06 20.59
C SER A 688 -47.44 46.37 19.22
N VAL A 689 -48.49 46.64 18.45
CA VAL A 689 -48.65 46.11 17.08
C VAL A 689 -47.55 46.64 16.16
N PHE A 690 -47.27 47.95 16.22
CA PHE A 690 -46.19 48.57 15.44
C PHE A 690 -44.80 48.04 15.82
N ARG A 691 -44.50 47.87 17.12
CA ARG A 691 -43.24 47.24 17.57
C ARG A 691 -43.09 45.79 17.09
N ALA A 692 -44.19 45.03 17.01
CA ALA A 692 -44.16 43.66 16.47
C ALA A 692 -43.88 43.66 14.96
N ALA A 693 -44.54 44.53 14.18
CA ALA A 693 -44.30 44.66 12.75
C ALA A 693 -42.87 45.11 12.43
N LEU A 694 -42.32 46.07 13.20
CA LEU A 694 -40.91 46.46 13.15
C LEU A 694 -39.97 45.26 13.40
N ALA A 695 -40.28 44.39 14.37
CA ALA A 695 -39.45 43.23 14.67
C ALA A 695 -39.47 42.20 13.51
N SER A 696 -40.65 41.94 12.92
CA SER A 696 -40.78 41.05 11.75
C SER A 696 -40.07 41.63 10.52
N ALA A 697 -40.24 42.92 10.23
CA ALA A 697 -39.55 43.59 9.13
C ALA A 697 -38.02 43.54 9.28
N ASN A 698 -37.49 43.76 10.49
CA ASN A 698 -36.06 43.59 10.76
C ASN A 698 -35.58 42.15 10.56
N ALA A 699 -36.38 41.15 10.94
CA ALA A 699 -36.03 39.74 10.73
C ALA A 699 -35.91 39.42 9.23
N ILE A 700 -36.91 39.84 8.43
CA ILE A 700 -36.90 39.69 6.97
C ILE A 700 -35.73 40.45 6.33
N LEU A 701 -35.40 41.67 6.78
CA LEU A 701 -34.21 42.38 6.30
C LEU A 701 -32.91 41.59 6.55
N ALA A 702 -32.76 41.03 7.75
CA ALA A 702 -31.58 40.27 8.17
C ALA A 702 -31.45 38.89 7.50
N ASP A 703 -32.52 38.32 6.94
CA ASP A 703 -32.52 36.96 6.39
C ASP A 703 -31.81 36.87 5.03
N VAL A 704 -30.52 36.50 5.04
CA VAL A 704 -29.71 36.37 3.80
C VAL A 704 -30.11 35.19 2.90
N SER A 705 -31.04 34.33 3.32
CA SER A 705 -31.47 33.16 2.55
C SER A 705 -32.62 33.44 1.56
N LEU A 706 -33.35 34.54 1.75
CA LEU A 706 -34.48 34.92 0.88
C LEU A 706 -34.02 35.22 -0.55
N SER A 707 -34.57 34.47 -1.50
CA SER A 707 -34.30 34.55 -2.92
C SER A 707 -35.37 35.35 -3.68
N GLU A 708 -35.16 35.57 -4.98
CA GLU A 708 -36.15 36.18 -5.88
C GLU A 708 -37.48 35.39 -5.94
N ASP A 709 -37.45 34.08 -5.69
CA ASP A 709 -38.65 33.24 -5.59
C ASP A 709 -39.46 33.55 -4.29
N ASP A 710 -38.81 34.11 -3.26
CA ASP A 710 -39.37 34.43 -1.94
C ASP A 710 -39.78 35.92 -1.80
N GLN A 711 -39.72 36.71 -2.88
CA GLN A 711 -39.97 38.16 -2.87
C GLN A 711 -41.31 38.55 -2.22
N ALA A 712 -42.34 37.69 -2.32
CA ALA A 712 -43.63 37.90 -1.71
C ALA A 712 -43.56 38.09 -0.18
N GLU A 713 -42.64 37.42 0.52
CA GLU A 713 -42.49 37.57 1.97
C GLU A 713 -41.92 38.94 2.36
N VAL A 714 -41.03 39.49 1.52
CA VAL A 714 -40.48 40.84 1.68
C VAL A 714 -41.56 41.90 1.45
N ASP A 715 -42.38 41.71 0.43
CA ASP A 715 -43.48 42.61 0.08
C ASP A 715 -44.58 42.58 1.17
N GLU A 716 -44.97 41.40 1.66
CA GLU A 716 -45.92 41.23 2.77
C GLU A 716 -45.41 41.86 4.07
N ALA A 717 -44.13 41.68 4.42
CA ALA A 717 -43.53 42.33 5.59
C ALA A 717 -43.55 43.87 5.48
N LYS A 718 -43.33 44.39 4.26
CA LYS A 718 -43.42 45.83 3.95
C LYS A 718 -44.86 46.35 4.06
N GLU A 719 -45.86 45.59 3.61
CA GLU A 719 -47.27 45.96 3.77
C GLU A 719 -47.73 45.91 5.23
N ALA A 720 -47.34 44.88 5.98
CA ALA A 720 -47.65 44.73 7.40
C ALA A 720 -47.05 45.87 8.24
N LEU A 721 -45.80 46.27 7.97
CA LEU A 721 -45.16 47.41 8.63
C LEU A 721 -45.87 48.73 8.33
N GLN A 722 -46.23 48.97 7.07
CA GLN A 722 -46.97 50.17 6.66
C GLN A 722 -48.34 50.24 7.35
N ALA A 723 -49.11 49.15 7.33
CA ALA A 723 -50.42 49.08 7.96
C ALA A 723 -50.36 49.26 9.49
N ALA A 724 -49.33 48.72 10.16
CA ALA A 724 -49.12 48.90 11.58
C ALA A 724 -48.69 50.33 11.95
N TYR A 725 -47.95 51.01 11.08
CA TYR A 725 -47.61 52.43 11.24
C TYR A 725 -48.83 53.34 11.08
N ASP A 726 -49.62 53.13 10.03
CA ASP A 726 -50.85 53.89 9.77
C ASP A 726 -51.94 53.65 10.84
N GLY A 727 -51.88 52.50 11.54
CA GLY A 727 -52.78 52.11 12.63
C GLY A 727 -52.45 52.70 14.02
N LEU A 728 -51.48 53.61 14.15
CA LEU A 728 -51.08 54.21 15.43
C LEU A 728 -52.12 55.20 16.00
N VAL A 729 -52.66 54.92 17.20
CA VAL A 729 -53.73 55.71 17.86
C VAL A 729 -53.17 56.55 19.01
N LYS A 730 -53.54 57.84 19.14
CA LYS A 730 -52.92 58.78 20.11
C LYS A 730 -53.49 58.71 21.53
N THR A 731 -52.63 58.88 22.54
CA THR A 731 -53.03 58.97 23.96
C THR A 731 -53.59 60.35 24.31
N GLY A 732 -54.89 60.42 24.60
CA GLY A 732 -55.53 61.62 25.17
C GLY A 732 -56.67 62.24 24.36
N GLY A 733 -57.36 61.49 23.50
CA GLY A 733 -58.65 61.90 22.93
C GLY A 733 -59.79 61.04 23.48
N GLU A 734 -60.67 61.63 24.30
CA GLU A 734 -62.04 61.12 24.46
C GLU A 734 -62.87 61.58 23.24
N ASP A 735 -63.50 60.63 22.56
CA ASP A 735 -64.60 60.86 21.60
C ASP A 735 -65.83 61.37 22.40
N PRO A 736 -66.64 62.35 21.92
CA PRO A 736 -67.42 62.20 20.68
C PRO A 736 -67.64 63.46 19.82
N GLU A 737 -67.89 63.29 18.52
CA GLU A 737 -69.14 63.81 17.89
C GLU A 737 -69.36 63.31 16.45
N ASN A 738 -70.55 62.72 16.21
CA ASN A 738 -71.21 62.65 14.91
C ASN A 738 -72.42 63.59 14.96
N PRO A 739 -72.61 64.48 13.97
CA PRO A 739 -73.90 64.42 13.26
C PRO A 739 -73.84 64.76 11.75
N GLY A 740 -73.95 63.73 10.92
CA GLY A 740 -75.14 63.53 10.06
C GLY A 740 -75.28 64.23 8.69
N THR A 741 -76.29 63.75 7.95
CA THR A 741 -76.73 64.11 6.57
C THR A 741 -75.84 63.56 5.43
N GLU A 742 -76.36 62.96 4.35
CA GLU A 742 -77.75 62.63 3.98
C GLU A 742 -77.81 61.45 2.97
N ASP A 743 -78.95 60.75 2.93
CA ASP A 743 -79.43 59.81 1.89
C ASP A 743 -79.62 60.60 0.54
N PRO A 744 -79.72 60.00 -0.69
CA PRO A 744 -80.57 58.82 -0.95
C PRO A 744 -80.19 57.85 -2.11
N ASP A 745 -81.10 56.90 -2.33
CA ASP A 745 -81.45 56.16 -3.57
C ASP A 745 -80.88 54.74 -3.82
N ASP A 746 -81.53 53.75 -3.19
CA ASP A 746 -82.35 52.66 -3.79
C ASP A 746 -82.40 52.59 -5.35
N PRO A 747 -82.46 51.42 -6.05
CA PRO A 747 -83.03 50.16 -5.54
C PRO A 747 -82.44 48.78 -5.94
N SER A 748 -82.91 47.75 -5.22
CA SER A 748 -83.11 46.32 -5.62
C SER A 748 -81.88 45.44 -5.95
N ALA A 749 -81.83 44.11 -5.71
CA ALA A 749 -82.56 43.12 -4.88
C ALA A 749 -81.67 41.81 -4.85
N GLU A 750 -81.98 40.64 -4.25
CA GLU A 750 -83.17 40.07 -3.58
C GLU A 750 -82.74 38.99 -2.52
N ASP A 751 -83.65 38.09 -2.12
CA ASP A 751 -83.55 36.98 -1.12
C ASP A 751 -83.58 35.59 -1.87
N PRO A 752 -83.65 34.35 -1.29
CA PRO A 752 -83.29 33.78 0.04
C PRO A 752 -82.47 32.44 0.00
N ASP A 753 -82.30 31.83 1.18
CA ASP A 753 -82.44 30.37 1.52
C ASP A 753 -81.24 29.51 2.08
N ASP A 754 -81.62 28.75 3.13
CA ASP A 754 -80.99 27.65 3.92
C ASP A 754 -81.14 26.29 3.14
N PRO A 755 -80.63 25.08 3.53
CA PRO A 755 -80.02 24.67 4.82
C PRO A 755 -78.85 23.64 4.84
N SER A 756 -78.35 23.37 6.07
CA SER A 756 -77.83 22.07 6.60
C SER A 756 -76.44 21.52 6.16
N ALA A 757 -75.64 20.85 7.01
CA ALA A 757 -75.66 20.63 8.48
C ALA A 757 -74.33 20.02 9.02
N GLU A 758 -74.04 20.25 10.31
CA GLU A 758 -73.47 19.35 11.37
C GLU A 758 -72.20 18.47 11.13
N ASP A 759 -71.34 18.13 12.11
CA ASP A 759 -70.98 18.64 13.46
C ASP A 759 -69.61 17.94 13.87
N PRO A 760 -69.15 17.67 15.13
CA PRO A 760 -67.81 18.11 15.56
C PRO A 760 -66.92 16.99 16.16
N GLN A 761 -65.75 17.33 16.75
CA GLN A 761 -65.52 17.36 18.22
C GLN A 761 -64.02 17.36 18.63
N ASP A 762 -63.67 18.38 19.41
CA ASP A 762 -62.55 18.54 20.36
C ASP A 762 -62.74 17.52 21.57
N PRO A 763 -62.01 17.49 22.73
CA PRO A 763 -61.05 18.49 23.27
C PRO A 763 -59.89 17.97 24.20
N VAL A 764 -59.21 18.95 24.85
CA VAL A 764 -58.43 18.90 26.13
C VAL A 764 -57.02 18.27 26.05
N ALA A 765 -55.88 18.97 26.19
CA ALA A 765 -55.39 20.07 27.07
C ALA A 765 -54.76 19.63 28.41
N GLY A 766 -53.84 20.47 28.95
CA GLY A 766 -53.11 20.25 30.21
C GLY A 766 -51.59 20.49 30.06
N ASP A 767 -51.13 21.73 29.89
CA ASP A 767 -50.72 22.69 30.95
C ASP A 767 -49.46 22.31 31.76
N GLY A 768 -48.60 23.31 32.04
CA GLY A 768 -47.69 23.25 33.19
C GLY A 768 -46.24 23.70 33.01
N GLN A 769 -46.03 25.01 32.83
CA GLN A 769 -45.07 25.90 33.54
C GLN A 769 -44.03 25.28 34.54
N SER A 770 -42.87 25.90 34.86
CA SER A 770 -42.11 27.07 34.37
C SER A 770 -40.91 27.34 35.32
N GLN A 771 -39.89 28.06 34.82
CA GLN A 771 -38.98 29.00 35.55
C GLN A 771 -37.87 28.53 36.53
N GLY A 772 -36.74 29.26 36.44
CA GLY A 772 -35.70 29.40 37.48
C GLY A 772 -34.23 29.31 36.98
N SER A 773 -33.68 30.27 36.22
CA SER A 773 -32.85 31.41 36.69
C SER A 773 -31.78 31.12 37.76
N ALA A 774 -30.54 31.64 37.77
CA ALA A 774 -29.67 32.35 36.80
C ALA A 774 -28.27 32.58 37.48
N GLN A 775 -27.17 32.73 36.71
CA GLN A 775 -25.90 33.48 37.02
C GLN A 775 -25.15 33.25 38.39
N GLU A 776 -23.83 33.41 38.57
CA GLU A 776 -22.64 33.69 37.74
C GLU A 776 -21.37 33.42 38.63
N GLY A 777 -20.16 33.25 38.07
CA GLY A 777 -18.93 33.30 38.90
C GLY A 777 -17.63 32.65 38.37
N LYS A 778 -16.62 33.48 38.08
CA LYS A 778 -15.16 33.17 37.98
C LYS A 778 -14.44 33.99 39.11
N PRO A 779 -13.13 33.84 39.44
CA PRO A 779 -12.01 33.25 38.66
C PRO A 779 -10.87 32.49 39.42
N SER A 780 -9.92 31.95 38.64
CA SER A 780 -8.44 31.86 38.87
C SER A 780 -7.82 31.05 40.04
N GLY A 781 -6.73 30.29 39.75
CA GLY A 781 -5.56 30.25 40.68
C GLY A 781 -4.74 28.97 40.94
N ASN A 782 -3.97 28.48 39.96
CA ASN A 782 -2.62 27.87 40.06
C ASN A 782 -2.25 26.65 41.00
N ALA A 783 -1.45 25.74 40.40
CA ALA A 783 -0.30 24.99 40.96
C ALA A 783 -0.47 23.66 41.78
N GLN A 784 -0.13 22.55 41.08
CA GLN A 784 0.98 21.62 41.41
C GLN A 784 0.84 20.54 42.52
N GLY A 785 0.88 19.25 42.13
CA GLY A 785 1.46 18.17 42.97
C GLY A 785 0.76 16.80 43.04
N SER A 786 1.25 15.82 42.27
CA SER A 786 1.36 14.37 42.55
C SER A 786 0.45 13.68 43.60
N GLY A 787 -0.25 12.59 43.20
CA GLY A 787 -0.72 11.57 44.16
C GLY A 787 -1.75 10.56 43.63
N SER A 788 -1.31 9.32 43.37
CA SER A 788 -2.13 8.14 43.01
C SER A 788 -3.33 7.86 43.92
N SER A 789 -4.50 7.49 43.36
CA SER A 789 -5.14 6.17 43.58
C SER A 789 -6.58 6.09 43.03
N GLY A 790 -7.00 4.86 42.65
CA GLY A 790 -8.39 4.43 42.86
C GLY A 790 -9.39 4.47 41.70
N ALA A 791 -9.33 3.44 40.84
CA ALA A 791 -10.48 2.65 40.34
C ALA A 791 -11.63 3.27 39.50
N ASP A 792 -12.20 2.38 38.66
CA ASP A 792 -13.55 2.41 38.08
C ASP A 792 -13.95 3.55 37.12
N ARG A 793 -13.80 3.30 35.81
CA ARG A 793 -14.90 2.71 35.00
C ARG A 793 -14.50 2.47 33.54
N ALA A 794 -14.83 1.29 33.04
CA ALA A 794 -14.91 1.05 31.60
C ALA A 794 -16.10 1.79 31.00
N VAL A 795 -15.95 2.32 29.78
CA VAL A 795 -17.06 2.76 28.94
C VAL A 795 -17.08 1.87 27.71
N LYS A 796 -18.17 1.11 27.56
CA LYS A 796 -18.52 0.45 26.30
C LYS A 796 -18.93 1.52 25.29
N THR A 797 -18.48 1.40 24.05
CA THR A 797 -19.22 1.89 22.88
C THR A 797 -19.63 0.68 22.08
N GLY A 798 -20.89 0.26 22.24
CA GLY A 798 -21.54 -0.69 21.35
C GLY A 798 -22.45 0.07 20.39
N ASP A 799 -22.61 -0.46 19.19
CA ASP A 799 -23.42 0.14 18.13
C ASP A 799 -24.88 0.33 18.52
N THR A 800 -25.50 1.36 17.94
CA THR A 800 -26.87 1.24 17.41
C THR A 800 -26.98 2.07 16.14
N ALA A 801 -27.51 1.47 15.08
CA ALA A 801 -27.64 2.10 13.77
C ALA A 801 -28.74 3.18 13.75
N GLY A 802 -28.49 4.24 12.99
CA GLY A 802 -29.51 5.19 12.53
C GLY A 802 -29.41 5.31 11.01
N ALA A 803 -30.43 4.83 10.29
CA ALA A 803 -30.45 4.86 8.83
C ALA A 803 -30.62 6.29 8.31
N VAL A 804 -29.84 6.66 7.29
CA VAL A 804 -30.01 7.87 6.47
C VAL A 804 -30.18 7.41 5.01
N PRO A 805 -31.18 7.90 4.26
CA PRO A 805 -31.46 7.41 2.91
C PRO A 805 -30.43 7.89 1.89
N ALA A 806 -30.17 7.05 0.88
CA ALA A 806 -29.23 7.32 -0.20
C ALA A 806 -29.79 8.31 -1.24
N ALA A 807 -28.93 9.23 -1.69
CA ALA A 807 -29.00 9.90 -3.00
C ALA A 807 -27.64 10.51 -3.35
N ALA A 808 -27.35 10.65 -4.66
CA ALA A 808 -26.20 11.39 -5.23
C ALA A 808 -24.78 10.91 -4.84
N GLY A 809 -24.40 9.73 -5.34
CA GLY A 809 -23.00 9.37 -5.52
C GLY A 809 -22.80 8.68 -6.87
N MET A 810 -22.10 9.34 -7.80
CA MET A 810 -21.34 8.79 -8.95
C MET A 810 -20.98 9.90 -9.95
N MET A 811 -19.72 10.35 -9.95
CA MET A 811 -18.89 10.67 -11.14
C MET A 811 -17.58 11.34 -10.68
N ALA A 812 -16.58 10.52 -10.31
CA ALA A 812 -15.19 10.95 -10.09
C ALA A 812 -14.24 9.73 -10.03
N VAL A 813 -14.40 8.75 -10.94
CA VAL A 813 -13.46 7.62 -11.08
C VAL A 813 -13.27 7.28 -12.56
N SER A 814 -12.24 7.88 -13.16
CA SER A 814 -11.38 7.30 -14.21
C SER A 814 -10.60 8.42 -14.89
N LEU A 815 -9.26 8.37 -14.88
CA LEU A 815 -8.35 8.86 -15.94
C LEU A 815 -6.85 8.57 -15.62
N LEU A 816 -6.57 7.38 -15.07
CA LEU A 816 -5.21 6.80 -15.05
C LEU A 816 -5.13 5.45 -15.80
N GLY A 817 -6.24 4.98 -16.38
CA GLY A 817 -6.35 3.64 -16.99
C GLY A 817 -5.97 3.53 -18.48
N ILE A 818 -5.83 4.64 -19.20
CA ILE A 818 -5.72 4.61 -20.68
C ILE A 818 -4.32 4.13 -21.14
N ALA A 819 -3.25 4.46 -20.41
CA ALA A 819 -1.90 3.97 -20.73
C ALA A 819 -1.79 2.43 -20.57
N ALA A 820 -2.39 1.86 -19.52
CA ALA A 820 -2.34 0.42 -19.25
C ALA A 820 -3.13 -0.41 -20.28
N VAL A 821 -4.33 0.05 -20.66
CA VAL A 821 -5.20 -0.64 -21.64
C VAL A 821 -4.60 -0.66 -23.05
N LEU A 822 -3.82 0.36 -23.43
CA LEU A 822 -3.14 0.39 -24.73
C LEU A 822 -1.90 -0.50 -24.77
N ALA A 823 -1.13 -0.61 -23.67
CA ALA A 823 -0.02 -1.56 -23.55
C ALA A 823 -0.50 -3.03 -23.61
N ALA A 824 -1.65 -3.35 -23.01
CA ALA A 824 -2.24 -4.70 -23.03
C ALA A 824 -2.56 -5.19 -24.46
N LYS A 825 -2.81 -4.29 -25.42
CA LYS A 825 -3.08 -4.64 -26.82
C LYS A 825 -1.82 -5.04 -27.60
N LYS A 826 -0.61 -4.81 -27.07
CA LYS A 826 0.69 -5.23 -27.65
C LYS A 826 0.94 -6.74 -27.58
N ARG A 827 0.13 -7.49 -26.81
CA ARG A 827 0.25 -8.95 -26.63
C ARG A 827 -0.78 -9.78 -27.42
N ARG A 828 -1.49 -9.21 -28.39
CA ARG A 828 -2.43 -9.92 -29.30
C ARG A 828 -2.32 -9.44 -30.75
N GLY A 829 -1.25 -9.84 -31.44
CA GLY A 829 -1.02 -9.64 -32.87
C GLY A 829 0.01 -10.62 -33.40
#